data_AF-A0A3D3IDM6-F1
#
_entry.id   AF-A0A3D3IDM6-F1
#
_cell.length_a   1.000
_cell.length_b   1.000
_cell.length_c   1.000
_cell.angle_alpha   90.00
_cell.angle_beta   90.00
_cell.angle_gamma   90.00
#
_symmetry.space_group_name_H-M   'P 1'
#
loop_
_entity.id
_entity.type
_entity.pdbx_description
1 polymer ?
#
loop_
_entity_poly.entity_id
_entity_poly.type
_entity_poly.pdbx_seq_one_letter_code
_entity_poly.pdbx_strand_id
1 'polypeptide(L)'
;MKKVFYLIIYYLLLNGAKAQSLSTIKEYDRMFKTYPYSDPDPIPKFELIYPYFRFDGYTDKAVNKNWKVVELENDYIKVMILPEIGGKIWTAIEKSTGKPFIYFNQVVKFRDIAMRGAWTSGGIEANYGIIGHTPNCSTPVDYWNEKKADGSVSCFIGTLDLLTQTYWTLEINLPKDKAFFTTRSFWHNSTGVEQPYYTWMNAGLKAAGNLQFIYPGNKYLGHNGEYGDWPINKSNGKDISYYENNNFGQYKSYHVFGQYNNFFGGYWHEEDFGMGRYATYADKPGKKIWIWGLSQQGMIWEKLLTDTNGQYVEVQSGRLFNQTAELSTYTPFKHRGFAPYGTDEWTEYWFPVIGTKGFVQANPYGSLNATIREGKLVIAFSPLQNFDEELKVTKGGLTVYSKDSSFKVLQPFVVAVNFSGDTDDVIVRIGDKVVYKFNQGQYDLNRPVDSPKNFDWNSAYGLWLQGKELIRSRNYQQAEGKLKESLTKNPNFLPALTDMALIMNLAGRHQQAFDYARHSLQVDTYDPAANYYYGLACLKLDKRVDAKDGFDIALQSAEFRGAAATELSKIYLMEKNYEEARELALNAINYNRDNTTAYQLLAITHRKLNDVNKASQVLEVINKQGPLNHFTRFENYLLNKSVENRNGFTSMIRNEMPWESYLQLGIEYFELGLFEECIDVLMLAPSNPELYYWLAYVKEKSGDKNFEKWIEQANNLSPEFVFPFRPASGKVLNWVIHRTDHWKPRYYLALINWHGNQKDKARKLFLDCDDVPDFAPFYAARAELIEERRLTDLKKATQIDPNQWRYGKLIINYFLETGNTNEAVAWGQLYSKKHPANYMISMLYAKALLYDGQMESASKILSSTKILPYEGATESRSLYRESWLMQSVVSIKNKKYKQALTMIKKARQWPDNLGVGKPYDADIDDRVENYLESLCYIELKNVIAAETKWKEIIDFKAQDGFGQFVVAVVLKKMGKSDMGSVLLGDWSKNEPNERLVKWSREAFDGKVDTDFDYDHPDFRIIKAVLSPN
;
A
#
# COMPACT_ATOMS: atom_id res chain seq x y z
N MET A 1 -68.73 3.50 30.92
CA MET A 1 -67.57 4.43 30.80
C MET A 1 -66.24 3.85 31.33
N LYS A 2 -66.17 3.15 32.47
CA LYS A 2 -64.90 2.58 32.98
C LYS A 2 -64.20 1.56 32.05
N LYS A 3 -64.92 0.68 31.34
CA LYS A 3 -64.32 -0.32 30.42
C LYS A 3 -63.69 0.28 29.14
N VAL A 4 -64.19 1.43 28.67
CA VAL A 4 -63.64 2.12 27.48
C VAL A 4 -62.35 2.88 27.84
N PHE A 5 -62.24 3.38 29.07
CA PHE A 5 -61.05 4.08 29.57
C PHE A 5 -59.85 3.12 29.73
N TYR A 6 -60.07 1.89 30.21
CA TYR A 6 -59.01 0.88 30.28
C TYR A 6 -58.56 0.38 28.90
N LEU A 7 -59.47 0.26 27.92
CA LEU A 7 -59.09 -0.11 26.55
C LEU A 7 -58.28 0.99 25.86
N ILE A 8 -58.61 2.26 26.08
CA ILE A 8 -57.86 3.40 25.53
C ILE A 8 -56.47 3.51 26.20
N ILE A 9 -56.34 3.26 27.51
CA ILE A 9 -55.05 3.22 28.20
C ILE A 9 -54.21 2.02 27.71
N TYR A 10 -54.81 0.86 27.46
CA TYR A 10 -54.09 -0.30 26.90
C TYR A 10 -53.64 -0.05 25.45
N TYR A 11 -54.45 0.65 24.64
CA TYR A 11 -54.09 1.03 23.26
C TYR A 11 -53.07 2.19 23.19
N LEU A 12 -53.05 3.07 24.20
CA LEU A 12 -52.03 4.14 24.35
C LEU A 12 -50.71 3.59 24.92
N LEU A 13 -50.75 2.58 25.80
CA LEU A 13 -49.55 1.89 26.29
C LEU A 13 -48.92 0.99 25.22
N LEU A 14 -49.71 0.42 24.31
CA LEU A 14 -49.20 -0.36 23.17
C LEU A 14 -48.65 0.51 22.03
N ASN A 15 -49.00 1.80 21.95
CA ASN A 15 -48.46 2.74 20.95
C ASN A 15 -47.37 3.69 21.49
N GLY A 16 -47.05 3.62 22.79
CA GLY A 16 -46.14 4.56 23.46
C GLY A 16 -44.68 4.11 23.60
N ALA A 17 -44.34 2.88 23.22
CA ALA A 17 -42.97 2.36 23.29
C ALA A 17 -42.60 1.71 21.96
N LYS A 18 -42.15 2.51 20.98
CA LYS A 18 -41.27 1.96 19.94
C LYS A 18 -39.98 1.55 20.64
N ALA A 19 -39.92 0.28 21.08
CA ALA A 19 -38.68 -0.30 21.57
C ALA A 19 -37.62 -0.14 20.49
N GLN A 20 -36.47 0.42 20.84
CA GLN A 20 -35.35 0.61 19.91
C GLN A 20 -34.94 -0.75 19.35
N SER A 21 -34.77 -0.82 18.02
CA SER A 21 -34.44 -2.10 17.38
C SER A 21 -32.99 -2.49 17.70
N LEU A 22 -32.73 -3.79 17.83
CA LEU A 22 -31.35 -4.29 17.90
C LEU A 22 -30.68 -4.08 16.54
N SER A 23 -29.37 -3.88 16.52
CA SER A 23 -28.66 -3.93 15.24
C SER A 23 -28.81 -5.32 14.61
N THR A 24 -28.91 -5.35 13.29
CA THR A 24 -29.02 -6.59 12.52
C THR A 24 -27.77 -6.78 11.68
N ILE A 25 -27.39 -8.05 11.50
CA ILE A 25 -26.34 -8.48 10.59
C ILE A 25 -26.91 -9.52 9.65
N LYS A 26 -26.68 -9.35 8.35
CA LYS A 26 -27.14 -10.26 7.30
C LYS A 26 -26.01 -10.56 6.35
N GLU A 27 -25.95 -11.81 5.90
CA GLU A 27 -25.03 -12.28 4.88
C GLU A 27 -25.85 -12.74 3.68
N TYR A 28 -25.55 -12.21 2.49
CA TYR A 28 -26.27 -12.53 1.26
C TYR A 28 -25.41 -12.27 0.02
N ASP A 29 -25.80 -12.82 -1.12
CA ASP A 29 -25.17 -12.52 -2.40
C ASP A 29 -25.89 -11.36 -3.09
N ARG A 30 -25.11 -10.37 -3.54
CA ARG A 30 -25.63 -9.22 -4.29
C ARG A 30 -24.98 -9.15 -5.67
N MET A 31 -25.81 -9.00 -6.69
CA MET A 31 -25.33 -8.77 -8.05
C MET A 31 -24.78 -7.36 -8.19
N PHE A 32 -23.54 -7.25 -8.69
CA PHE A 32 -22.94 -6.01 -9.15
C PHE A 32 -22.50 -6.14 -10.61
N LYS A 33 -22.69 -5.07 -11.37
CA LYS A 33 -21.97 -4.90 -12.64
C LYS A 33 -20.48 -4.81 -12.31
N THR A 34 -19.70 -5.73 -12.85
CA THR A 34 -18.31 -5.97 -12.47
C THR A 34 -17.42 -5.93 -13.70
N TYR A 35 -16.32 -5.19 -13.64
CA TYR A 35 -15.24 -5.24 -14.62
C TYR A 35 -14.09 -6.02 -13.97
N PRO A 36 -13.98 -7.33 -14.22
CA PRO A 36 -13.09 -8.20 -13.49
C PRO A 36 -11.62 -7.92 -13.83
N TYR A 37 -10.73 -8.37 -12.95
CA TYR A 37 -9.33 -8.59 -13.25
C TYR A 37 -9.08 -10.09 -13.48
N SER A 38 -7.96 -10.43 -14.11
CA SER A 38 -7.60 -11.80 -14.50
C SER A 38 -6.09 -11.90 -14.78
N ASP A 39 -5.65 -13.04 -15.34
CA ASP A 39 -4.29 -13.25 -15.85
C ASP A 39 -3.21 -13.03 -14.76
N PRO A 40 -3.19 -13.86 -13.70
CA PRO A 40 -2.11 -13.85 -12.71
C PRO A 40 -0.75 -14.18 -13.36
N ASP A 41 0.31 -13.49 -12.94
CA ASP A 41 1.67 -13.70 -13.44
C ASP A 41 2.31 -14.94 -12.78
N PRO A 42 2.59 -16.01 -13.53
CA PRO A 42 3.21 -17.22 -12.98
C PRO A 42 4.72 -17.06 -12.76
N ILE A 43 5.33 -15.95 -13.21
CA ILE A 43 6.76 -15.68 -13.05
C ILE A 43 7.00 -15.09 -11.66
N PRO A 44 7.87 -15.68 -10.82
CA PRO A 44 8.17 -15.11 -9.51
C PRO A 44 8.81 -13.73 -9.64
N LYS A 45 8.31 -12.76 -8.87
CA LYS A 45 8.81 -11.38 -8.84
C LYS A 45 9.38 -11.04 -7.48
N PHE A 46 10.71 -10.86 -7.41
CA PHE A 46 11.45 -10.57 -6.16
C PHE A 46 11.42 -9.10 -5.76
N GLU A 47 10.48 -8.34 -6.33
CA GLU A 47 10.13 -6.98 -5.91
C GLU A 47 9.40 -6.99 -4.56
N LEU A 48 8.83 -5.85 -4.16
CA LEU A 48 8.11 -5.67 -2.89
C LEU A 48 6.80 -6.46 -2.74
N ILE A 49 6.51 -7.40 -3.66
CA ILE A 49 5.31 -8.24 -3.65
C ILE A 49 5.59 -9.71 -3.36
N TYR A 50 6.84 -10.20 -3.44
CA TYR A 50 7.13 -11.62 -3.13
C TYR A 50 6.78 -11.94 -1.67
N PRO A 51 5.96 -12.98 -1.38
CA PRO A 51 5.69 -14.18 -2.19
C PRO A 51 4.36 -14.19 -2.97
N TYR A 52 3.70 -13.04 -3.16
CA TYR A 52 2.50 -12.96 -3.98
C TYR A 52 2.82 -12.91 -5.48
N PHE A 53 1.83 -13.25 -6.32
CA PHE A 53 1.84 -12.97 -7.76
C PHE A 53 1.01 -11.71 -8.09
N ARG A 54 1.36 -11.02 -9.17
CA ARG A 54 0.65 -9.86 -9.72
C ARG A 54 -0.44 -10.29 -10.72
N PHE A 55 -1.47 -9.47 -10.92
CA PHE A 55 -2.44 -9.62 -12.01
C PHE A 55 -2.25 -8.53 -13.07
N ASP A 56 -2.23 -8.91 -14.35
CA ASP A 56 -2.05 -7.96 -15.46
C ASP A 56 -3.25 -7.89 -16.41
N GLY A 57 -4.29 -8.70 -16.20
CA GLY A 57 -5.47 -8.75 -17.05
C GLY A 57 -6.57 -7.81 -16.57
N TYR A 58 -6.83 -6.72 -17.29
CA TYR A 58 -7.93 -5.78 -17.01
C TYR A 58 -8.85 -5.62 -18.22
N THR A 59 -10.11 -5.30 -17.96
CA THR A 59 -11.10 -5.12 -19.02
C THR A 59 -12.02 -3.91 -18.81
N ASP A 60 -12.47 -3.36 -19.93
CA ASP A 60 -13.55 -2.38 -20.04
C ASP A 60 -14.90 -3.04 -20.38
N LYS A 61 -14.97 -4.37 -20.41
CA LYS A 61 -16.20 -5.13 -20.59
C LYS A 61 -16.72 -5.59 -19.24
N ALA A 62 -17.95 -5.22 -18.94
CA ALA A 62 -18.58 -5.63 -17.69
C ALA A 62 -19.28 -6.99 -17.80
N VAL A 63 -19.36 -7.69 -16.67
CA VAL A 63 -20.20 -8.86 -16.45
C VAL A 63 -21.04 -8.65 -15.19
N ASN A 64 -22.20 -9.28 -15.11
CA ASN A 64 -22.95 -9.34 -13.86
C ASN A 64 -22.33 -10.43 -12.98
N LYS A 65 -21.82 -10.06 -11.81
CA LYS A 65 -21.24 -10.99 -10.84
C LYS A 65 -21.93 -10.83 -9.49
N ASN A 66 -22.28 -11.96 -8.87
CA ASN A 66 -22.72 -11.98 -7.48
C ASN A 66 -21.50 -11.92 -6.58
N TRP A 67 -21.54 -11.00 -5.61
CA TRP A 67 -20.53 -10.85 -4.57
C TRP A 67 -21.15 -11.07 -3.20
N LYS A 68 -20.40 -11.69 -2.31
CA LYS A 68 -20.77 -11.85 -0.91
C LYS A 68 -20.83 -10.49 -0.22
N VAL A 69 -21.96 -10.19 0.39
CA VAL A 69 -22.18 -8.97 1.17
C VAL A 69 -22.48 -9.35 2.61
N VAL A 70 -21.74 -8.76 3.54
CA VAL A 70 -22.13 -8.67 4.96
C VAL A 70 -22.67 -7.26 5.20
N GLU A 71 -23.90 -7.17 5.67
CA GLU A 71 -24.61 -5.93 5.91
C GLU A 71 -24.92 -5.77 7.39
N LEU A 72 -24.46 -4.67 7.97
CA LEU A 72 -24.79 -4.24 9.33
C LEU A 72 -25.82 -3.11 9.24
N GLU A 73 -26.90 -3.18 10.02
CA GLU A 73 -27.95 -2.15 9.98
C GLU A 73 -28.56 -1.91 11.37
N ASN A 74 -28.72 -0.65 11.74
CA ASN A 74 -29.52 -0.21 12.89
C ASN A 74 -30.60 0.81 12.45
N ASP A 75 -31.22 1.53 13.39
CA ASP A 75 -32.27 2.52 13.06
C ASP A 75 -31.75 3.70 12.22
N TYR A 76 -30.45 4.00 12.25
CA TYR A 76 -29.85 5.23 11.75
C TYR A 76 -28.96 5.04 10.52
N ILE A 77 -28.12 4.01 10.52
CA ILE A 77 -27.13 3.79 9.47
C ILE A 77 -27.08 2.33 9.02
N LYS A 78 -26.57 2.15 7.81
CA LYS A 78 -26.33 0.86 7.17
C LYS A 78 -24.90 0.80 6.65
N VAL A 79 -24.19 -0.29 6.92
CA VAL A 79 -22.80 -0.54 6.51
C VAL A 79 -22.75 -1.80 5.67
N MET A 80 -22.10 -1.72 4.51
CA MET A 80 -21.94 -2.83 3.58
C MET A 80 -20.47 -3.23 3.49
N ILE A 81 -20.17 -4.52 3.62
CA ILE A 81 -18.82 -5.07 3.62
C ILE A 81 -18.74 -6.17 2.54
N LEU A 82 -17.66 -6.19 1.76
CA LEU A 82 -17.39 -7.25 0.77
C LEU A 82 -16.15 -8.06 1.18
N PRO A 83 -16.33 -9.21 1.88
CA PRO A 83 -15.22 -10.09 2.28
C PRO A 83 -14.38 -10.62 1.10
N GLU A 84 -14.98 -10.76 -0.08
CA GLU A 84 -14.30 -11.23 -1.29
C GLU A 84 -13.43 -10.16 -1.97
N ILE A 85 -13.49 -8.90 -1.51
CA ILE A 85 -12.71 -7.77 -2.00
C ILE A 85 -11.96 -7.14 -0.82
N GLY A 86 -11.00 -7.87 -0.27
CA GLY A 86 -10.16 -7.43 0.85
C GLY A 86 -10.89 -7.14 2.16
N GLY A 87 -12.16 -7.52 2.28
CA GLY A 87 -13.02 -7.11 3.39
C GLY A 87 -13.37 -5.62 3.36
N LYS A 88 -13.25 -4.95 2.21
CA LYS A 88 -13.54 -3.51 2.06
C LYS A 88 -14.94 -3.18 2.58
N ILE A 89 -15.04 -2.15 3.41
CA ILE A 89 -16.34 -1.53 3.74
C ILE A 89 -16.77 -0.78 2.48
N TRP A 90 -17.67 -1.35 1.70
CA TRP A 90 -18.03 -0.84 0.38
C TRP A 90 -18.75 0.50 0.41
N THR A 91 -19.59 0.72 1.43
CA THR A 91 -20.24 2.00 1.70
C THR A 91 -20.85 2.01 3.10
N ALA A 92 -21.14 3.20 3.61
CA ALA A 92 -21.98 3.43 4.75
C ALA A 92 -22.99 4.55 4.43
N ILE A 93 -24.26 4.30 4.74
CA ILE A 93 -25.41 5.11 4.34
C ILE A 93 -26.13 5.60 5.59
N GLU A 94 -26.46 6.89 5.61
CA GLU A 94 -27.39 7.45 6.58
C GLU A 94 -28.83 7.25 6.06
N LYS A 95 -29.68 6.61 6.88
CA LYS A 95 -30.94 6.03 6.41
C LYS A 95 -32.04 7.06 6.15
N SER A 96 -32.10 8.16 6.91
CA SER A 96 -33.18 9.15 6.77
C SER A 96 -33.06 9.96 5.48
N THR A 97 -31.83 10.22 5.04
CA THR A 97 -31.53 10.92 3.79
C THR A 97 -31.31 9.97 2.61
N GLY A 98 -30.99 8.70 2.88
CA GLY A 98 -30.58 7.71 1.88
C GLY A 98 -29.19 7.99 1.29
N LYS A 99 -28.44 8.95 1.85
CA LYS A 99 -27.15 9.40 1.30
C LYS A 99 -25.99 8.59 1.87
N PRO A 100 -25.03 8.18 1.02
CA PRO A 100 -23.78 7.61 1.49
C PRO A 100 -22.88 8.70 2.06
N PHE A 101 -22.43 8.54 3.32
CA PHE A 101 -21.34 9.35 3.88
C PHE A 101 -19.96 8.74 3.61
N ILE A 102 -19.92 7.49 3.12
CA ILE A 102 -18.76 6.86 2.50
C ILE A 102 -19.10 6.55 1.05
N TYR A 103 -18.32 7.05 0.10
CA TYR A 103 -18.59 6.98 -1.34
C TYR A 103 -19.00 5.58 -1.78
N PHE A 104 -20.17 5.49 -2.42
CA PHE A 104 -20.74 4.25 -2.91
C PHE A 104 -20.53 4.13 -4.41
N ASN A 105 -19.57 3.29 -4.83
CA ASN A 105 -19.47 2.87 -6.22
C ASN A 105 -20.49 1.75 -6.47
N GLN A 106 -21.41 1.96 -7.40
CA GLN A 106 -22.45 0.97 -7.73
C GLN A 106 -21.94 -0.13 -8.66
N VAL A 107 -20.71 0.01 -9.17
CA VAL A 107 -20.02 -1.01 -9.97
C VAL A 107 -18.75 -1.46 -9.28
N VAL A 108 -18.38 -2.73 -9.49
CA VAL A 108 -17.09 -3.28 -9.04
C VAL A 108 -16.13 -3.22 -10.22
N LYS A 109 -15.35 -2.14 -10.34
CA LYS A 109 -14.52 -1.89 -11.52
C LYS A 109 -13.04 -1.91 -11.15
N PHE A 110 -12.36 -3.02 -11.49
CA PHE A 110 -10.95 -3.20 -11.15
C PHE A 110 -10.02 -2.52 -12.15
N ARG A 111 -9.00 -1.81 -11.65
CA ARG A 111 -7.91 -1.20 -12.44
C ARG A 111 -6.56 -1.47 -11.80
N ASP A 112 -5.50 -1.28 -12.59
CA ASP A 112 -4.11 -1.48 -12.19
C ASP A 112 -3.60 -0.31 -11.33
N ILE A 113 -3.76 -0.44 -10.01
CA ILE A 113 -3.42 0.59 -9.00
C ILE A 113 -2.75 -0.06 -7.77
N ALA A 114 -3.20 -1.24 -7.34
CA ALA A 114 -2.67 -1.90 -6.14
C ALA A 114 -1.30 -2.58 -6.37
N MET A 115 -0.67 -3.05 -5.29
CA MET A 115 0.59 -3.78 -5.35
C MET A 115 0.54 -5.00 -6.29
N ARG A 116 -0.57 -5.75 -6.27
CA ARG A 116 -0.83 -6.88 -7.19
C ARG A 116 -1.62 -6.46 -8.42
N GLY A 117 -1.70 -5.17 -8.68
CA GLY A 117 -2.43 -4.53 -9.75
C GLY A 117 -3.89 -4.25 -9.39
N ALA A 118 -4.71 -5.27 -9.13
CA ALA A 118 -6.16 -5.07 -9.04
C ALA A 118 -6.61 -4.19 -7.86
N TRP A 119 -7.40 -3.15 -8.13
CA TRP A 119 -8.01 -2.26 -7.12
C TRP A 119 -9.35 -1.65 -7.58
N THR A 120 -10.23 -1.27 -6.65
CA THR A 120 -11.51 -0.57 -6.92
C THR A 120 -11.67 0.72 -6.14
N SER A 121 -12.32 1.74 -6.72
CA SER A 121 -12.60 3.00 -6.03
C SER A 121 -13.72 2.93 -4.99
N GLY A 122 -13.63 3.81 -4.00
CA GLY A 122 -14.67 3.98 -2.98
C GLY A 122 -14.51 3.12 -1.74
N GLY A 123 -15.50 3.22 -0.85
CA GLY A 123 -15.53 2.46 0.40
C GLY A 123 -14.48 2.90 1.41
N ILE A 124 -14.19 2.03 2.38
CA ILE A 124 -13.04 2.10 3.29
C ILE A 124 -12.20 0.84 3.13
N GLU A 125 -10.94 1.03 2.72
CA GLU A 125 -9.93 0.00 2.58
C GLU A 125 -8.99 0.01 3.79
N ALA A 126 -8.75 -1.17 4.36
CA ALA A 126 -7.78 -1.35 5.43
C ALA A 126 -6.43 -1.76 4.86
N ASN A 127 -5.38 -0.97 5.15
CA ASN A 127 -4.02 -1.27 4.72
C ASN A 127 -3.16 -1.61 5.94
N TYR A 128 -2.51 -2.77 5.91
CA TYR A 128 -1.49 -3.23 6.87
C TYR A 128 -0.32 -3.84 6.09
N GLY A 129 0.91 -3.68 6.56
CA GLY A 129 2.09 -4.27 5.94
C GLY A 129 3.17 -3.23 5.66
N ILE A 130 3.54 -3.05 4.38
CA ILE A 130 4.70 -2.22 3.96
C ILE A 130 4.33 -0.92 3.23
N ILE A 131 3.20 -0.89 2.52
CA ILE A 131 2.71 0.27 1.74
C ILE A 131 1.19 0.14 1.52
N GLY A 132 0.54 1.20 1.02
CA GLY A 132 -0.89 1.25 0.71
C GLY A 132 -1.26 0.42 -0.52
N HIS A 133 -2.56 0.15 -0.66
CA HIS A 133 -3.10 -0.76 -1.68
C HIS A 133 -2.47 -2.15 -1.61
N THR A 134 -2.54 -2.71 -0.40
CA THR A 134 -1.86 -3.94 0.03
C THR A 134 -2.21 -5.16 -0.83
N PRO A 135 -1.41 -6.24 -0.80
CA PRO A 135 -1.64 -7.44 -1.62
C PRO A 135 -3.02 -8.10 -1.46
N ASN A 136 -3.70 -7.86 -0.35
CA ASN A 136 -4.99 -8.48 -0.04
C ASN A 136 -6.19 -7.55 -0.32
N CYS A 137 -5.99 -6.32 -0.82
CA CYS A 137 -7.07 -5.32 -0.94
C CYS A 137 -8.22 -5.70 -1.89
N SER A 138 -7.99 -6.67 -2.78
CA SER A 138 -8.90 -7.05 -3.87
C SER A 138 -9.20 -8.55 -3.94
N THR A 139 -8.68 -9.32 -2.99
CA THR A 139 -8.84 -10.78 -2.94
C THR A 139 -9.59 -11.19 -1.66
N PRO A 140 -10.14 -12.41 -1.59
CA PRO A 140 -10.87 -12.85 -0.41
C PRO A 140 -10.02 -12.82 0.87
N VAL A 141 -10.65 -12.40 1.97
CA VAL A 141 -10.11 -12.45 3.34
C VAL A 141 -10.98 -13.33 4.24
N ASP A 142 -10.44 -13.75 5.37
CA ASP A 142 -11.22 -14.50 6.36
C ASP A 142 -12.19 -13.54 7.06
N TYR A 143 -13.40 -14.01 7.39
CA TYR A 143 -14.41 -13.19 8.06
C TYR A 143 -15.33 -13.96 9.01
N TRP A 144 -15.80 -13.29 10.06
CA TRP A 144 -16.69 -13.83 11.09
C TRP A 144 -17.73 -12.81 11.53
N ASN A 145 -18.96 -13.27 11.74
CA ASN A 145 -20.11 -12.45 12.08
C ASN A 145 -20.56 -12.73 13.52
N GLU A 146 -20.80 -11.68 14.31
CA GLU A 146 -21.19 -11.80 15.73
C GLU A 146 -22.37 -10.89 16.07
N LYS A 147 -23.30 -11.40 16.88
CA LYS A 147 -24.33 -10.61 17.58
C LYS A 147 -23.96 -10.54 19.05
N LYS A 148 -23.81 -9.33 19.60
CA LYS A 148 -23.34 -9.12 20.97
C LYS A 148 -24.47 -8.96 21.96
N ALA A 149 -24.16 -9.22 23.24
CA ALA A 149 -25.12 -9.11 24.34
C ALA A 149 -25.67 -7.69 24.55
N ASP A 150 -24.89 -6.65 24.20
CA ASP A 150 -25.32 -5.25 24.26
C ASP A 150 -26.31 -4.88 23.13
N GLY A 151 -26.51 -5.77 22.16
CA GLY A 151 -27.38 -5.61 20.99
C GLY A 151 -26.69 -5.00 19.77
N SER A 152 -25.38 -4.73 19.85
CA SER A 152 -24.57 -4.41 18.68
C SER A 152 -24.26 -5.66 17.84
N VAL A 153 -23.82 -5.44 16.60
CA VAL A 153 -23.34 -6.52 15.72
C VAL A 153 -21.95 -6.19 15.20
N SER A 154 -21.15 -7.23 14.96
CA SER A 154 -19.80 -7.09 14.41
C SER A 154 -19.57 -8.01 13.22
N CYS A 155 -18.87 -7.49 12.22
CA CYS A 155 -18.19 -8.29 11.20
C CYS A 155 -16.69 -8.14 11.42
N PHE A 156 -16.02 -9.24 11.70
CA PHE A 156 -14.57 -9.33 11.76
C PHE A 156 -14.04 -9.72 10.39
N ILE A 157 -12.99 -9.06 9.93
CA ILE A 157 -12.22 -9.43 8.74
C ILE A 157 -10.74 -9.54 9.11
N GLY A 158 -9.97 -10.38 8.42
CA GLY A 158 -8.55 -10.51 8.71
C GLY A 158 -7.83 -11.46 7.75
N THR A 159 -6.49 -11.37 7.75
CA THR A 159 -5.63 -12.32 7.03
C THR A 159 -4.22 -12.29 7.62
N LEU A 160 -3.46 -13.35 7.34
CA LEU A 160 -2.01 -13.34 7.46
C LEU A 160 -1.42 -12.50 6.30
N ASP A 161 -0.63 -11.48 6.61
CA ASP A 161 0.17 -10.75 5.61
C ASP A 161 1.47 -11.51 5.36
N LEU A 162 1.68 -12.03 4.14
CA LEU A 162 2.85 -12.86 3.83
C LEU A 162 4.14 -12.04 3.68
N LEU A 163 4.06 -10.73 3.44
CA LEU A 163 5.24 -9.87 3.30
C LEU A 163 5.99 -9.73 4.62
N THR A 164 5.25 -9.61 5.72
CA THR A 164 5.77 -9.39 7.08
C THR A 164 5.52 -10.58 8.02
N GLN A 165 4.73 -11.58 7.61
CA GLN A 165 4.25 -12.69 8.44
C GLN A 165 3.58 -12.19 9.73
N THR A 166 2.89 -11.05 9.63
CA THR A 166 2.08 -10.49 10.72
C THR A 166 0.61 -10.77 10.47
N TYR A 167 -0.17 -10.82 11.55
CA TYR A 167 -1.60 -11.10 11.46
C TYR A 167 -2.41 -9.89 11.93
N TRP A 168 -3.34 -9.45 11.09
CA TRP A 168 -4.26 -8.36 11.43
C TRP A 168 -5.71 -8.83 11.40
N THR A 169 -6.51 -8.28 12.31
CA THR A 169 -7.97 -8.39 12.34
C THR A 169 -8.57 -7.00 12.49
N LEU A 170 -9.61 -6.72 11.72
CA LEU A 170 -10.43 -5.52 11.85
C LEU A 170 -11.84 -5.93 12.26
N GLU A 171 -12.27 -5.47 13.42
CA GLU A 171 -13.67 -5.56 13.83
C GLU A 171 -14.43 -4.33 13.36
N ILE A 172 -15.47 -4.56 12.56
CA ILE A 172 -16.41 -3.54 12.09
C ILE A 172 -17.68 -3.68 12.92
N ASN A 173 -17.85 -2.83 13.93
CA ASN A 173 -18.97 -2.91 14.89
C ASN A 173 -20.00 -1.81 14.68
N LEU A 174 -21.28 -2.18 14.75
CA LEU A 174 -22.41 -1.26 14.69
C LEU A 174 -23.27 -1.35 15.97
N PRO A 175 -23.17 -0.37 16.89
CA PRO A 175 -24.03 -0.26 18.05
C PRO A 175 -25.51 -0.08 17.69
N LYS A 176 -26.43 -0.56 18.54
CA LYS A 176 -27.88 -0.47 18.27
C LYS A 176 -28.46 0.94 18.32
N ASP A 177 -27.87 1.80 19.14
CA ASP A 177 -28.43 3.11 19.53
C ASP A 177 -27.57 4.31 19.10
N LYS A 178 -26.57 4.08 18.24
CA LYS A 178 -25.61 5.10 17.82
C LYS A 178 -25.61 5.27 16.30
N ALA A 179 -25.41 6.50 15.82
CA ALA A 179 -25.26 6.80 14.39
C ALA A 179 -23.79 6.79 13.94
N PHE A 180 -22.99 5.86 14.45
CA PHE A 180 -21.62 5.61 13.99
C PHE A 180 -21.37 4.11 13.95
N PHE A 181 -20.40 3.69 13.13
CA PHE A 181 -19.78 2.39 13.26
C PHE A 181 -18.31 2.57 13.66
N THR A 182 -17.73 1.55 14.27
CA THR A 182 -16.32 1.56 14.64
C THR A 182 -15.53 0.55 13.83
N THR A 183 -14.24 0.84 13.68
CA THR A 183 -13.24 -0.10 13.16
C THR A 183 -12.17 -0.28 14.22
N ARG A 184 -12.20 -1.41 14.94
CA ARG A 184 -11.18 -1.78 15.95
C ARG A 184 -10.14 -2.67 15.28
N SER A 185 -8.92 -2.17 15.16
CA SER A 185 -7.79 -2.91 14.60
C SER A 185 -7.07 -3.68 15.70
N PHE A 186 -6.74 -4.93 15.45
CA PHE A 186 -5.82 -5.73 16.24
C PHE A 186 -4.72 -6.25 15.30
N TRP A 187 -3.47 -5.84 15.49
CA TRP A 187 -2.35 -6.24 14.64
C TRP A 187 -1.24 -6.82 15.50
N HIS A 188 -0.80 -8.04 15.18
CA HIS A 188 0.23 -8.76 15.93
C HIS A 188 1.40 -9.15 15.02
N ASN A 189 2.62 -8.82 15.45
CA ASN A 189 3.84 -9.36 14.87
C ASN A 189 4.15 -10.72 15.48
N SER A 190 3.74 -11.80 14.81
CA SER A 190 4.02 -13.18 15.22
C SER A 190 5.48 -13.63 15.04
N THR A 191 6.35 -12.76 14.51
CA THR A 191 7.75 -13.10 14.24
C THR A 191 8.67 -12.67 15.36
N GLY A 192 9.78 -13.39 15.51
CA GLY A 192 10.86 -13.06 16.45
C GLY A 192 11.75 -11.90 16.00
N VAL A 193 11.38 -11.12 14.99
CA VAL A 193 12.22 -10.03 14.45
C VAL A 193 11.38 -8.77 14.20
N GLU A 194 12.03 -7.60 14.13
CA GLU A 194 11.36 -6.35 13.76
C GLU A 194 10.84 -6.45 12.32
N GLN A 195 9.57 -6.11 12.10
CA GLN A 195 8.94 -6.05 10.78
C GLN A 195 8.64 -4.61 10.35
N PRO A 196 8.45 -4.32 9.06
CA PRO A 196 7.88 -3.04 8.62
C PRO A 196 6.55 -2.71 9.31
N TYR A 197 6.33 -1.43 9.64
CA TYR A 197 5.08 -0.95 10.25
C TYR A 197 4.42 0.13 9.38
N TYR A 198 3.49 -0.29 8.52
CA TYR A 198 2.64 0.61 7.75
C TYR A 198 1.16 0.26 7.97
N THR A 199 0.35 1.25 8.38
CA THR A 199 -1.12 1.08 8.40
C THR A 199 -1.88 2.38 8.18
N TRP A 200 -2.86 2.32 7.25
CA TRP A 200 -3.75 3.41 6.88
C TRP A 200 -5.16 2.88 6.55
N MET A 201 -6.20 3.52 7.09
CA MET A 201 -7.58 3.31 6.62
C MET A 201 -7.86 4.34 5.53
N ASN A 202 -8.09 3.89 4.29
CA ASN A 202 -8.35 4.75 3.13
C ASN A 202 -9.85 4.82 2.85
N ALA A 203 -10.49 5.96 3.07
CA ALA A 203 -11.92 6.15 2.84
C ALA A 203 -12.21 7.04 1.63
N GLY A 204 -13.09 6.59 0.73
CA GLY A 204 -13.55 7.38 -0.41
C GLY A 204 -14.68 8.34 -0.04
N LEU A 205 -14.61 9.58 -0.51
CA LEU A 205 -15.68 10.58 -0.47
C LEU A 205 -16.04 11.04 -1.88
N LYS A 206 -17.30 11.45 -2.07
CA LYS A 206 -17.75 12.05 -3.33
C LYS A 206 -17.07 13.41 -3.57
N ALA A 207 -16.48 13.60 -4.75
CA ALA A 207 -15.75 14.80 -5.14
C ALA A 207 -16.64 15.83 -5.87
N ALA A 208 -17.72 16.24 -5.24
CA ALA A 208 -18.69 17.22 -5.77
C ALA A 208 -19.51 17.81 -4.61
N GLY A 209 -20.39 18.79 -4.88
CA GLY A 209 -21.33 19.32 -3.89
C GLY A 209 -20.72 20.37 -2.96
N ASN A 210 -19.72 21.12 -3.45
CA ASN A 210 -18.92 22.08 -2.68
C ASN A 210 -18.30 21.39 -1.46
N LEU A 211 -17.48 20.37 -1.74
CA LEU A 211 -16.85 19.55 -0.70
C LEU A 211 -15.74 20.35 -0.01
N GLN A 212 -15.90 20.58 1.29
CA GLN A 212 -14.86 21.10 2.17
C GLN A 212 -14.24 19.98 3.01
N PHE A 213 -12.92 19.88 2.99
CA PHE A 213 -12.13 19.05 3.90
C PHE A 213 -11.99 19.74 5.26
N ILE A 214 -12.60 19.13 6.29
CA ILE A 214 -12.52 19.61 7.67
C ILE A 214 -11.33 18.92 8.35
N TYR A 215 -10.15 19.52 8.20
CA TYR A 215 -8.89 18.99 8.72
C TYR A 215 -8.18 20.05 9.56
N PRO A 216 -8.29 20.00 10.89
CA PRO A 216 -7.57 20.92 11.76
C PRO A 216 -6.05 20.69 11.64
N GLY A 217 -5.34 21.74 11.25
CA GLY A 217 -3.91 21.76 10.96
C GLY A 217 -3.50 23.10 10.38
N ASN A 218 -2.20 23.36 10.32
CA ASN A 218 -1.63 24.59 9.73
C ASN A 218 -0.55 24.29 8.67
N LYS A 219 -0.23 23.01 8.47
CA LYS A 219 0.72 22.51 7.47
C LYS A 219 0.23 21.19 6.87
N TYR A 220 0.78 20.81 5.73
CA TYR A 220 0.70 19.45 5.22
C TYR A 220 2.09 18.91 4.88
N LEU A 221 2.25 17.58 4.91
CA LEU A 221 3.43 16.87 4.40
C LEU A 221 3.10 16.15 3.09
N GLY A 222 4.09 16.01 2.22
CA GLY A 222 4.08 15.09 1.09
C GLY A 222 4.69 13.73 1.44
N HIS A 223 4.79 12.87 0.43
CA HIS A 223 5.33 11.52 0.60
C HIS A 223 6.84 11.53 0.93
N ASN A 224 7.58 12.49 0.38
CA ASN A 224 9.01 12.66 0.60
C ASN A 224 9.34 13.47 1.87
N GLY A 225 8.33 13.79 2.68
CA GLY A 225 8.47 14.60 3.89
C GLY A 225 8.61 16.10 3.63
N GLU A 226 8.53 16.53 2.37
CA GLU A 226 8.38 17.94 1.99
C GLU A 226 7.10 18.52 2.59
N TYR A 227 7.09 19.81 2.93
CA TYR A 227 5.95 20.41 3.62
C TYR A 227 5.47 21.70 2.94
N GLY A 228 4.18 21.99 3.14
CA GLY A 228 3.53 23.22 2.68
C GLY A 228 2.56 23.77 3.72
N ASP A 229 2.05 24.98 3.48
CA ASP A 229 1.06 25.61 4.35
C ASP A 229 -0.35 25.04 4.09
N TRP A 230 -1.15 24.98 5.16
CA TRP A 230 -2.55 24.55 5.13
C TRP A 230 -3.40 25.49 5.98
N PRO A 231 -4.67 25.77 5.60
CA PRO A 231 -5.35 25.36 4.38
C PRO A 231 -5.14 26.33 3.20
N ILE A 232 -4.43 27.44 3.39
CA ILE A 232 -4.19 28.41 2.33
C ILE A 232 -2.87 28.08 1.61
N ASN A 233 -2.96 27.84 0.31
CA ASN A 233 -1.78 27.66 -0.51
C ASN A 233 -1.11 29.02 -0.77
N LYS A 234 0.07 29.24 -0.21
CA LYS A 234 0.78 30.53 -0.33
C LYS A 234 1.14 30.92 -1.76
N SER A 235 1.35 29.96 -2.65
CA SER A 235 1.80 30.22 -4.02
C SER A 235 0.72 30.83 -4.91
N ASN A 236 -0.55 30.55 -4.64
CA ASN A 236 -1.68 30.99 -5.46
C ASN A 236 -2.85 31.60 -4.68
N GLY A 237 -2.76 31.67 -3.34
CA GLY A 237 -3.75 32.28 -2.46
C GLY A 237 -5.06 31.49 -2.30
N LYS A 238 -5.18 30.29 -2.89
CA LYS A 238 -6.39 29.49 -2.84
C LYS A 238 -6.52 28.77 -1.50
N ASP A 239 -7.74 28.69 -1.00
CA ASP A 239 -8.11 27.81 0.11
C ASP A 239 -8.26 26.38 -0.42
N ILE A 240 -7.21 25.57 -0.24
CA ILE A 240 -7.14 24.19 -0.72
C ILE A 240 -7.90 23.20 0.18
N SER A 241 -8.57 23.70 1.24
CA SER A 241 -9.56 22.90 1.97
C SER A 241 -10.85 22.67 1.16
N TYR A 242 -11.08 23.39 0.07
CA TYR A 242 -12.19 23.12 -0.85
C TYR A 242 -11.71 22.32 -2.07
N TYR A 243 -12.41 21.23 -2.41
CA TYR A 243 -12.07 20.37 -3.55
C TYR A 243 -11.93 21.19 -4.85
N GLU A 244 -12.89 22.06 -5.13
CA GLU A 244 -12.97 22.85 -6.36
C GLU A 244 -11.80 23.85 -6.51
N ASN A 245 -11.15 24.23 -5.41
CA ASN A 245 -10.00 25.14 -5.40
C ASN A 245 -8.67 24.42 -5.72
N ASN A 246 -8.66 23.09 -5.82
CA ASN A 246 -7.48 22.28 -6.15
C ASN A 246 -7.25 22.16 -7.68
N ASN A 247 -7.83 23.06 -8.46
CA ASN A 247 -7.79 23.08 -9.93
C ASN A 247 -6.50 23.69 -10.51
N PHE A 248 -5.34 23.13 -10.14
CA PHE A 248 -4.02 23.52 -10.66
C PHE A 248 -3.02 22.36 -10.55
N GLY A 249 -2.06 22.27 -11.46
CA GLY A 249 -1.03 21.22 -11.45
C GLY A 249 -1.62 19.80 -11.53
N GLN A 250 -0.84 18.82 -11.06
CA GLN A 250 -1.23 17.40 -11.05
C GLN A 250 -2.06 17.03 -9.80
N TYR A 251 -2.15 15.73 -9.50
CA TYR A 251 -2.79 15.20 -8.29
C TYR A 251 -2.27 15.86 -7.00
N LYS A 252 -3.07 15.80 -5.93
CA LYS A 252 -2.70 16.31 -4.59
C LYS A 252 -2.62 15.17 -3.59
N SER A 253 -1.63 15.25 -2.70
CA SER A 253 -1.45 14.36 -1.56
C SER A 253 -1.06 15.20 -0.35
N TYR A 254 -2.05 15.59 0.45
CA TYR A 254 -1.87 16.44 1.62
C TYR A 254 -1.96 15.60 2.90
N HIS A 255 -0.84 15.37 3.57
CA HIS A 255 -0.85 14.80 4.93
C HIS A 255 -0.93 15.94 5.94
N VAL A 256 -2.15 16.39 6.25
CA VAL A 256 -2.38 17.57 7.08
C VAL A 256 -1.96 17.30 8.53
N PHE A 257 -1.17 18.21 9.07
CA PHE A 257 -0.67 18.17 10.45
C PHE A 257 -0.46 19.58 11.01
N GLY A 258 0.11 19.66 12.21
CA GLY A 258 0.49 20.93 12.84
C GLY A 258 -0.51 21.43 13.88
N GLN A 259 -1.59 20.70 14.14
CA GLN A 259 -2.49 20.94 15.28
C GLN A 259 -2.81 19.65 16.04
N TYR A 260 -2.86 19.72 17.37
CA TYR A 260 -3.25 18.59 18.23
C TYR A 260 -4.77 18.39 18.22
N ASN A 261 -5.26 17.37 17.49
CA ASN A 261 -6.70 17.13 17.37
C ASN A 261 -7.04 15.67 16.99
N ASN A 262 -8.22 15.21 17.42
CA ASN A 262 -8.63 13.79 17.34
C ASN A 262 -9.56 13.46 16.15
N PHE A 263 -9.87 14.43 15.30
CA PHE A 263 -10.86 14.24 14.25
C PHE A 263 -10.40 14.79 12.89
N PHE A 264 -11.10 14.37 11.84
CA PHE A 264 -11.14 15.05 10.54
C PHE A 264 -12.45 14.67 9.84
N GLY A 265 -12.74 15.28 8.70
CA GLY A 265 -13.80 14.79 7.83
C GLY A 265 -14.00 15.62 6.57
N GLY A 266 -15.18 15.48 5.97
CA GLY A 266 -15.60 16.23 4.79
C GLY A 266 -17.04 16.74 4.97
N TYR A 267 -17.33 17.92 4.44
CA TYR A 267 -18.68 18.50 4.46
C TYR A 267 -19.09 18.95 3.06
N TRP A 268 -20.25 18.48 2.59
CA TRP A 268 -20.87 18.85 1.32
C TRP A 268 -21.85 19.98 1.58
N HIS A 269 -21.43 21.22 1.33
CA HIS A 269 -22.21 22.41 1.68
C HIS A 269 -23.54 22.52 0.92
N GLU A 270 -23.56 22.08 -0.34
CA GLU A 270 -24.79 22.08 -1.16
C GLU A 270 -25.83 21.07 -0.65
N GLU A 271 -25.38 20.08 0.12
CA GLU A 271 -26.21 18.97 0.60
C GLU A 271 -26.55 19.04 2.08
N ASP A 272 -25.94 19.98 2.80
CA ASP A 272 -26.01 20.11 4.25
C ASP A 272 -25.72 18.80 5.00
N PHE A 273 -24.72 18.08 4.49
CA PHE A 273 -24.37 16.73 4.89
C PHE A 273 -22.86 16.56 4.92
N GLY A 274 -22.35 15.62 5.70
CA GLY A 274 -20.91 15.38 5.84
C GLY A 274 -20.57 14.02 6.40
N MET A 275 -19.26 13.78 6.51
CA MET A 275 -18.65 12.62 7.13
C MET A 275 -17.64 13.10 8.17
N GLY A 276 -17.65 12.50 9.35
CA GLY A 276 -16.61 12.69 10.35
C GLY A 276 -15.91 11.37 10.71
N ARG A 277 -14.62 11.48 11.01
CA ARG A 277 -13.78 10.43 11.58
C ARG A 277 -13.26 10.90 12.93
N TYR A 278 -13.31 10.03 13.94
CA TYR A 278 -12.66 10.27 15.24
C TYR A 278 -11.76 9.09 15.64
N ALA A 279 -10.58 9.40 16.17
CA ALA A 279 -9.72 8.47 16.91
C ALA A 279 -8.79 9.29 17.81
N THR A 280 -8.23 8.69 18.87
CA THR A 280 -7.29 9.43 19.71
C THR A 280 -6.07 9.87 18.90
N TYR A 281 -5.46 11.01 19.26
CA TYR A 281 -4.26 11.51 18.58
C TYR A 281 -3.11 10.51 18.68
N ALA A 282 -3.00 9.82 19.82
CA ALA A 282 -2.00 8.77 20.02
C ALA A 282 -2.18 7.62 19.03
N ASP A 283 -3.42 7.25 18.70
CA ASP A 283 -3.71 6.14 17.79
C ASP A 283 -3.52 6.50 16.32
N LYS A 284 -4.03 7.67 15.90
CA LYS A 284 -4.08 8.04 14.48
C LYS A 284 -3.69 9.50 14.25
N PRO A 285 -2.40 9.86 14.43
CA PRO A 285 -1.93 11.22 14.19
C PRO A 285 -1.92 11.59 12.70
N GLY A 286 -1.83 10.61 11.79
CA GLY A 286 -1.77 10.80 10.34
C GLY A 286 -3.13 11.04 9.71
N LYS A 287 -3.21 12.07 8.86
CA LYS A 287 -4.46 12.49 8.18
C LYS A 287 -4.13 12.89 6.76
N LYS A 288 -4.51 12.06 5.79
CA LYS A 288 -4.22 12.30 4.37
C LYS A 288 -5.49 12.74 3.65
N ILE A 289 -5.32 13.65 2.70
CA ILE A 289 -6.27 13.96 1.63
C ILE A 289 -5.55 13.65 0.32
N TRP A 290 -6.18 12.85 -0.54
CA TRP A 290 -5.69 12.63 -1.89
C TRP A 290 -6.76 12.97 -2.92
N ILE A 291 -6.34 13.67 -3.97
CA ILE A 291 -7.21 14.24 -5.00
C ILE A 291 -6.56 13.96 -6.36
N TRP A 292 -7.32 13.38 -7.29
CA TRP A 292 -6.95 13.38 -8.71
C TRP A 292 -6.70 14.81 -9.22
N GLY A 293 -5.87 14.98 -10.24
CA GLY A 293 -5.77 16.27 -10.93
C GLY A 293 -7.13 16.66 -11.55
N LEU A 294 -7.57 17.90 -11.36
CA LEU A 294 -8.86 18.39 -11.89
C LEU A 294 -8.83 18.73 -13.40
N SER A 295 -7.68 18.54 -14.05
CA SER A 295 -7.57 18.52 -15.52
C SER A 295 -7.98 17.14 -16.07
N GLN A 296 -8.02 16.98 -17.39
CA GLN A 296 -8.33 15.66 -17.98
C GLN A 296 -7.35 14.57 -17.52
N GLN A 297 -6.11 14.93 -17.17
CA GLN A 297 -5.09 14.03 -16.63
C GLN A 297 -5.60 13.19 -15.45
N GLY A 298 -6.34 13.79 -14.51
CA GLY A 298 -6.96 13.05 -13.41
C GLY A 298 -8.43 12.69 -13.70
N MET A 299 -9.18 13.56 -14.38
CA MET A 299 -10.60 13.32 -14.65
C MET A 299 -10.89 12.13 -15.59
N ILE A 300 -9.90 11.65 -16.34
CA ILE A 300 -10.02 10.39 -17.10
C ILE A 300 -10.34 9.19 -16.18
N TRP A 301 -9.88 9.22 -14.93
CA TRP A 301 -10.06 8.13 -13.96
C TRP A 301 -11.50 7.93 -13.50
N GLU A 302 -12.35 8.95 -13.61
CA GLU A 302 -13.79 8.81 -13.36
C GLU A 302 -14.38 7.72 -14.27
N LYS A 303 -14.07 7.75 -15.57
CA LYS A 303 -14.53 6.75 -16.54
C LYS A 303 -13.86 5.39 -16.33
N LEU A 304 -12.65 5.37 -15.79
CA LEU A 304 -11.89 4.14 -15.57
C LEU A 304 -12.34 3.39 -14.32
N LEU A 305 -12.80 4.09 -13.28
CA LEU A 305 -13.11 3.51 -11.96
C LEU A 305 -14.59 3.45 -11.63
N THR A 306 -15.44 4.21 -12.30
CA THR A 306 -16.90 4.08 -12.20
C THR A 306 -17.57 4.16 -13.56
N ASP A 307 -18.89 3.99 -13.58
CA ASP A 307 -19.73 4.19 -14.76
C ASP A 307 -20.53 5.49 -14.67
N THR A 308 -21.11 5.80 -13.50
CA THR A 308 -22.04 6.93 -13.33
C THR A 308 -21.96 7.63 -11.97
N ASN A 309 -21.11 7.20 -11.02
CA ASN A 309 -21.12 7.73 -9.65
C ASN A 309 -20.27 9.00 -9.44
N GLY A 310 -19.68 9.54 -10.51
CA GLY A 310 -18.82 10.72 -10.45
C GLY A 310 -17.46 10.44 -9.84
N GLN A 311 -16.61 11.46 -9.83
CA GLN A 311 -15.27 11.37 -9.25
C GLN A 311 -15.32 11.24 -7.70
N TYR A 312 -14.25 10.69 -7.13
CA TYR A 312 -14.06 10.55 -5.70
C TYR A 312 -12.73 11.20 -5.26
N VAL A 313 -12.62 11.46 -3.96
CA VAL A 313 -11.38 11.80 -3.25
C VAL A 313 -11.14 10.79 -2.16
N GLU A 314 -9.90 10.70 -1.68
CA GLU A 314 -9.53 9.80 -0.60
C GLU A 314 -9.18 10.60 0.65
N VAL A 315 -9.79 10.23 1.76
CA VAL A 315 -9.50 10.75 3.10
C VAL A 315 -8.99 9.59 3.94
N GLN A 316 -7.74 9.67 4.38
CA GLN A 316 -7.07 8.51 4.99
C GLN A 316 -6.58 8.79 6.41
N SER A 317 -6.57 7.72 7.20
CA SER A 317 -6.28 7.72 8.64
C SER A 317 -5.09 6.80 8.97
N GLY A 318 -3.97 7.40 9.39
CA GLY A 318 -2.70 6.70 9.56
C GLY A 318 -2.12 6.74 10.97
N ARG A 319 -1.34 5.71 11.31
CA ARG A 319 -0.52 5.66 12.54
C ARG A 319 0.79 6.45 12.42
N LEU A 320 1.19 6.78 11.19
CA LEU A 320 2.35 7.62 10.84
C LEU A 320 1.87 9.01 10.39
N PHE A 321 2.72 10.05 10.49
CA PHE A 321 2.34 11.40 10.05
C PHE A 321 2.09 11.50 8.54
N ASN A 322 2.90 10.79 7.74
CA ASN A 322 2.76 10.68 6.29
C ASN A 322 2.95 9.24 5.81
N GLN A 323 2.58 8.97 4.56
CA GLN A 323 2.94 7.75 3.85
C GLN A 323 4.36 7.91 3.29
N THR A 324 5.35 7.63 4.13
CA THR A 324 6.77 7.88 3.87
C THR A 324 7.26 7.18 2.60
N ALA A 325 7.89 7.95 1.72
CA ALA A 325 8.64 7.48 0.56
C ALA A 325 10.15 7.59 0.80
N GLU A 326 10.97 7.20 -0.19
CA GLU A 326 12.43 7.10 -0.07
C GLU A 326 13.08 8.37 0.47
N LEU A 327 12.74 9.54 -0.08
CA LEU A 327 13.36 10.80 0.34
C LEU A 327 12.92 11.27 1.74
N SER A 328 11.83 10.71 2.28
CA SER A 328 11.38 10.98 3.66
C SER A 328 12.45 10.57 4.69
N THR A 329 13.33 9.61 4.33
CA THR A 329 14.54 9.23 5.08
C THR A 329 15.36 10.45 5.53
N TYR A 330 15.46 11.46 4.67
CA TYR A 330 16.27 12.66 4.89
C TYR A 330 15.54 13.76 5.69
N THR A 331 14.31 13.49 6.10
CA THR A 331 13.47 14.39 6.91
C THR A 331 13.27 13.84 8.33
N PRO A 332 12.68 14.59 9.26
CA PRO A 332 12.27 14.06 10.55
C PRO A 332 11.21 12.95 10.49
N PHE A 333 10.50 12.80 9.36
CA PHE A 333 9.38 11.88 9.19
C PHE A 333 9.85 10.55 8.59
N LYS A 334 10.20 9.61 9.47
CA LYS A 334 10.78 8.31 9.14
C LYS A 334 9.77 7.17 9.22
N HIS A 335 10.12 6.04 8.62
CA HIS A 335 9.40 4.78 8.80
C HIS A 335 9.48 4.31 10.25
N ARG A 336 8.48 3.54 10.67
CA ARG A 336 8.45 2.84 11.95
C ARG A 336 8.63 1.35 11.71
N GLY A 337 9.25 0.66 12.66
CA GLY A 337 9.26 -0.80 12.69
C GLY A 337 8.35 -1.36 13.78
N PHE A 338 7.92 -2.59 13.57
CA PHE A 338 7.02 -3.34 14.41
C PHE A 338 7.85 -4.32 15.25
N ALA A 339 7.91 -4.08 16.56
CA ALA A 339 8.72 -4.88 17.48
C ALA A 339 8.39 -6.38 17.42
N PRO A 340 9.37 -7.28 17.66
CA PRO A 340 9.13 -8.72 17.77
C PRO A 340 8.03 -9.04 18.79
N TYR A 341 7.07 -9.89 18.44
CA TYR A 341 5.94 -10.27 19.32
C TYR A 341 5.12 -9.08 19.86
N GLY A 342 5.25 -7.92 19.22
CA GLY A 342 4.46 -6.72 19.53
C GLY A 342 3.03 -6.87 19.05
N THR A 343 2.11 -6.23 19.78
CA THR A 343 0.71 -6.13 19.40
C THR A 343 0.26 -4.69 19.59
N ASP A 344 -0.35 -4.12 18.56
CA ASP A 344 -0.99 -2.81 18.66
C ASP A 344 -2.50 -2.96 18.41
N GLU A 345 -3.30 -2.28 19.24
CA GLU A 345 -4.76 -2.20 19.12
C GLU A 345 -5.23 -0.75 19.18
N TRP A 346 -6.20 -0.39 18.35
CA TRP A 346 -6.83 0.93 18.38
C TRP A 346 -8.24 0.89 17.77
N THR A 347 -9.05 1.92 18.05
CA THR A 347 -10.41 2.06 17.52
C THR A 347 -10.61 3.39 16.82
N GLU A 348 -11.25 3.36 15.64
CA GLU A 348 -11.70 4.55 14.92
C GLU A 348 -13.23 4.57 14.82
N TYR A 349 -13.81 5.76 14.74
CA TYR A 349 -15.24 6.00 14.65
C TYR A 349 -15.54 6.71 13.34
N TRP A 350 -16.56 6.26 12.62
CA TRP A 350 -16.97 6.80 11.33
C TRP A 350 -18.46 7.13 11.36
N PHE A 351 -18.84 8.36 10.98
CA PHE A 351 -20.21 8.84 11.16
C PHE A 351 -20.64 9.91 10.15
N PRO A 352 -21.94 10.01 9.85
CA PRO A 352 -22.49 11.13 9.11
C PRO A 352 -22.57 12.39 9.98
N VAL A 353 -22.58 13.56 9.33
CA VAL A 353 -22.83 14.86 9.94
C VAL A 353 -23.98 15.50 9.19
N ILE A 354 -25.03 15.93 9.89
CA ILE A 354 -26.25 16.47 9.26
C ILE A 354 -26.55 17.86 9.80
N GLY A 355 -26.83 18.81 8.89
CA GLY A 355 -27.50 20.07 9.23
C GLY A 355 -26.65 21.07 10.02
N THR A 356 -25.32 20.94 10.00
CA THR A 356 -24.41 21.79 10.80
C THR A 356 -23.73 22.90 10.01
N LYS A 357 -23.82 22.89 8.67
CA LYS A 357 -23.15 23.83 7.74
C LYS A 357 -21.62 23.86 7.93
N GLY A 358 -21.00 22.70 8.08
CA GLY A 358 -19.60 22.51 8.48
C GLY A 358 -19.46 22.00 9.92
N PHE A 359 -18.25 21.83 10.42
CA PHE A 359 -18.00 21.54 11.84
C PHE A 359 -16.57 21.92 12.23
N VAL A 360 -16.36 22.21 13.51
CA VAL A 360 -15.08 22.65 14.10
C VAL A 360 -14.63 21.76 15.27
N GLN A 361 -15.49 20.84 15.70
CA GLN A 361 -15.19 19.82 16.70
C GLN A 361 -16.03 18.57 16.42
N ALA A 362 -15.45 17.38 16.60
CA ALA A 362 -16.17 16.13 16.48
C ALA A 362 -15.60 15.05 17.41
N ASN A 363 -16.48 14.23 17.98
CA ASN A 363 -16.14 13.07 18.80
C ASN A 363 -17.31 12.05 18.79
N PRO A 364 -17.24 10.93 19.53
CA PRO A 364 -18.31 9.92 19.51
C PRO A 364 -19.70 10.39 19.99
N TYR A 365 -19.84 11.60 20.54
CA TYR A 365 -21.15 12.19 20.88
C TYR A 365 -21.77 12.99 19.74
N GLY A 366 -20.97 13.57 18.85
CA GLY A 366 -21.46 14.35 17.73
C GLY A 366 -20.46 15.34 17.15
N SER A 367 -20.93 16.05 16.12
CA SER A 367 -20.18 17.11 15.44
C SER A 367 -20.78 18.47 15.76
N LEU A 368 -19.93 19.40 16.20
CA LEU A 368 -20.29 20.76 16.56
C LEU A 368 -19.71 21.73 15.53
N ASN A 369 -20.54 22.66 15.06
CA ASN A 369 -20.12 23.85 14.36
C ASN A 369 -20.45 25.08 15.19
N ALA A 370 -19.57 26.07 15.17
CA ALA A 370 -19.78 27.34 15.84
C ALA A 370 -19.20 28.46 14.97
N THR A 371 -20.06 29.34 14.46
CA THR A 371 -19.65 30.41 13.52
C THR A 371 -20.29 31.75 13.89
N ILE A 372 -19.58 32.84 13.64
CA ILE A 372 -20.13 34.19 13.77
C ILE A 372 -20.70 34.62 12.42
N ARG A 373 -21.99 34.98 12.39
CA ARG A 373 -22.67 35.53 11.20
C ARG A 373 -23.63 36.62 11.63
N GLU A 374 -23.57 37.77 10.97
CA GLU A 374 -24.53 38.88 11.16
C GLU A 374 -24.74 39.29 12.64
N GLY A 375 -23.66 39.37 13.43
CA GLY A 375 -23.74 39.71 14.85
C GLY A 375 -24.32 38.62 15.75
N LYS A 376 -24.35 37.37 15.29
CA LYS A 376 -24.80 36.20 16.06
C LYS A 376 -23.75 35.10 16.04
N LEU A 377 -23.57 34.45 17.19
CA LEU A 377 -22.90 33.16 17.31
C LEU A 377 -23.93 32.06 17.01
N VAL A 378 -23.80 31.43 15.85
CA VAL A 378 -24.62 30.29 15.43
C VAL A 378 -23.91 29.01 15.84
N ILE A 379 -24.55 28.24 16.70
CA ILE A 379 -24.09 26.94 17.17
C ILE A 379 -25.00 25.88 16.58
N ALA A 380 -24.41 24.93 15.86
CA ALA A 380 -25.11 23.79 15.29
C ALA A 380 -24.45 22.50 15.74
N PHE A 381 -25.22 21.51 16.17
CA PHE A 381 -24.72 20.24 16.67
C PHE A 381 -25.48 19.07 16.04
N SER A 382 -24.75 18.08 15.52
CA SER A 382 -25.30 16.83 14.98
C SER A 382 -25.02 15.70 15.96
N PRO A 383 -25.99 15.28 16.79
CA PRO A 383 -25.78 14.25 17.81
C PRO A 383 -25.71 12.85 17.19
N LEU A 384 -24.80 12.00 17.69
CA LEU A 384 -24.67 10.60 17.28
C LEU A 384 -25.31 9.62 18.26
N GLN A 385 -25.78 10.13 19.40
CA GLN A 385 -26.41 9.37 20.47
C GLN A 385 -27.42 10.24 21.22
N ASN A 386 -28.38 9.60 21.88
CA ASN A 386 -29.34 10.29 22.73
C ASN A 386 -28.69 10.63 24.08
N PHE A 387 -28.78 11.89 24.50
CA PHE A 387 -28.38 12.33 25.84
C PHE A 387 -28.98 13.70 26.17
N ASP A 388 -29.06 14.04 27.45
CA ASP A 388 -29.53 15.33 27.94
C ASP A 388 -28.35 16.06 28.60
N GLU A 389 -28.08 17.29 28.16
CA GLU A 389 -26.96 18.10 28.67
C GLU A 389 -27.23 19.60 28.55
N GLU A 390 -26.49 20.39 29.34
CA GLU A 390 -26.45 21.85 29.23
C GLU A 390 -25.58 22.25 28.02
N LEU A 391 -26.16 23.00 27.07
CA LEU A 391 -25.37 23.77 26.10
C LEU A 391 -25.00 25.11 26.73
N LYS A 392 -23.70 25.34 26.93
CA LYS A 392 -23.17 26.54 27.56
C LYS A 392 -22.14 27.24 26.68
N VAL A 393 -22.26 28.56 26.57
CA VAL A 393 -21.28 29.44 25.92
C VAL A 393 -20.69 30.37 26.96
N THR A 394 -19.38 30.41 27.07
CA THR A 394 -18.66 31.33 27.96
C THR A 394 -17.69 32.20 27.18
N LYS A 395 -17.50 33.46 27.59
CA LYS A 395 -16.42 34.35 27.13
C LYS A 395 -15.65 34.88 28.34
N GLY A 396 -14.33 34.70 28.39
CA GLY A 396 -13.52 35.13 29.53
C GLY A 396 -13.98 34.56 30.88
N GLY A 397 -14.54 33.34 30.88
CA GLY A 397 -15.13 32.69 32.05
C GLY A 397 -16.57 33.10 32.39
N LEU A 398 -17.11 34.18 31.81
CA LEU A 398 -18.49 34.62 32.01
C LEU A 398 -19.45 33.88 31.08
N THR A 399 -20.62 33.48 31.58
CA THR A 399 -21.64 32.78 30.77
C THR A 399 -22.40 33.77 29.90
N VAL A 400 -22.34 33.57 28.58
CA VAL A 400 -23.04 34.38 27.57
C VAL A 400 -24.36 33.73 27.16
N TYR A 401 -24.41 32.40 27.20
CA TYR A 401 -25.61 31.62 26.90
C TYR A 401 -25.58 30.32 27.69
N SER A 402 -26.74 29.88 28.17
CA SER A 402 -26.91 28.53 28.69
C SER A 402 -28.33 28.02 28.42
N LYS A 403 -28.44 26.73 28.06
CA LYS A 403 -29.73 26.04 27.89
C LYS A 403 -29.60 24.54 28.05
N ASP A 404 -30.37 23.97 28.98
CA ASP A 404 -30.60 22.53 29.06
C ASP A 404 -31.33 22.03 27.81
N SER A 405 -30.76 21.02 27.17
CA SER A 405 -31.26 20.52 25.89
C SER A 405 -31.21 18.99 25.84
N SER A 406 -32.22 18.41 25.22
CA SER A 406 -32.22 16.99 24.86
C SER A 406 -31.68 16.83 23.44
N PHE A 407 -30.57 16.12 23.30
CA PHE A 407 -29.95 15.84 22.02
C PHE A 407 -30.39 14.46 21.55
N LYS A 408 -31.00 14.38 20.36
CA LYS A 408 -31.47 13.14 19.77
C LYS A 408 -30.63 12.76 18.56
N VAL A 409 -30.38 11.46 18.40
CA VAL A 409 -29.56 10.92 17.30
C VAL A 409 -30.01 11.48 15.95
N LEU A 410 -29.06 12.07 15.21
CA LEU A 410 -29.24 12.64 13.88
C LEU A 410 -30.37 13.68 13.76
N GLN A 411 -30.80 14.28 14.88
CA GLN A 411 -31.65 15.46 14.89
C GLN A 411 -30.77 16.69 15.13
N PRO A 412 -30.47 17.50 14.09
CA PRO A 412 -29.58 18.65 14.24
C PRO A 412 -30.17 19.65 15.23
N PHE A 413 -29.36 20.05 16.21
CA PHE A 413 -29.69 21.11 17.15
C PHE A 413 -29.04 22.40 16.68
N VAL A 414 -29.83 23.47 16.48
CA VAL A 414 -29.31 24.77 16.04
C VAL A 414 -29.82 25.88 16.95
N VAL A 415 -28.91 26.74 17.41
CA VAL A 415 -29.24 27.95 18.16
C VAL A 415 -28.40 29.11 17.66
N ALA A 416 -29.00 30.30 17.61
CA ALA A 416 -28.31 31.54 17.35
C ALA A 416 -28.36 32.44 18.59
N VAL A 417 -27.20 32.85 19.08
CA VAL A 417 -27.03 33.71 20.24
C VAL A 417 -26.54 35.07 19.74
N ASN A 418 -27.17 36.17 20.18
CA ASN A 418 -26.65 37.50 19.86
C ASN A 418 -25.23 37.63 20.43
N PHE A 419 -24.27 38.04 19.60
CA PHE A 419 -22.87 38.07 19.97
C PHE A 419 -22.17 39.26 19.33
N SER A 420 -21.50 40.07 20.15
CA SER A 420 -20.69 41.22 19.74
C SER A 420 -19.31 41.14 20.36
N GLY A 421 -18.26 41.38 19.57
CA GLY A 421 -16.86 41.33 19.99
C GLY A 421 -16.06 40.25 19.26
N ASP A 422 -14.78 40.14 19.59
CA ASP A 422 -13.90 39.05 19.12
C ASP A 422 -14.36 37.69 19.67
N THR A 423 -13.84 36.62 19.09
CA THR A 423 -14.07 35.25 19.56
C THR A 423 -12.98 34.77 20.52
N ASP A 424 -12.12 35.66 21.00
CA ASP A 424 -11.06 35.30 21.94
C ASP A 424 -11.70 34.87 23.27
N ASP A 425 -11.15 33.80 23.85
CA ASP A 425 -11.66 33.14 25.06
C ASP A 425 -13.13 32.69 25.01
N VAL A 426 -13.73 32.57 23.83
CA VAL A 426 -15.05 31.96 23.66
C VAL A 426 -14.93 30.44 23.71
N ILE A 427 -15.73 29.81 24.56
CA ILE A 427 -15.82 28.36 24.72
C ILE A 427 -17.28 27.94 24.59
N VAL A 428 -17.55 26.98 23.71
CA VAL A 428 -18.84 26.30 23.57
C VAL A 428 -18.71 24.91 24.20
N ARG A 429 -19.62 24.57 25.11
CA ARG A 429 -19.66 23.30 25.83
C ARG A 429 -21.03 22.66 25.73
N ILE A 430 -21.07 21.35 25.52
CA ILE A 430 -22.25 20.52 25.76
C ILE A 430 -21.86 19.57 26.88
N GLY A 431 -22.24 19.93 28.11
CA GLY A 431 -21.78 19.28 29.34
C GLY A 431 -20.24 19.18 29.40
N ASP A 432 -19.76 18.00 29.77
CA ASP A 432 -18.36 17.58 29.70
C ASP A 432 -18.01 16.82 28.40
N LYS A 433 -19.02 16.54 27.56
CA LYS A 433 -18.94 15.62 26.42
C LYS A 433 -18.31 16.25 25.19
N VAL A 434 -18.70 17.48 24.86
CA VAL A 434 -18.20 18.21 23.68
C VAL A 434 -17.75 19.59 24.11
N VAL A 435 -16.49 19.92 23.81
CA VAL A 435 -15.90 21.22 24.14
C VAL A 435 -15.19 21.77 22.92
N TYR A 436 -15.51 23.00 22.54
CA TYR A 436 -14.83 23.75 21.50
C TYR A 436 -14.40 25.11 22.03
N LYS A 437 -13.14 25.47 21.79
CA LYS A 437 -12.59 26.79 22.08
C LYS A 437 -12.33 27.51 20.76
N PHE A 438 -12.75 28.76 20.62
CA PHE A 438 -12.52 29.52 19.38
C PHE A 438 -11.04 29.85 19.13
N ASN A 439 -10.27 30.13 20.19
CA ASN A 439 -8.83 30.32 20.07
C ASN A 439 -8.12 28.96 19.86
N GLN A 440 -7.89 28.60 18.59
CA GLN A 440 -7.26 27.33 18.20
C GLN A 440 -5.72 27.38 18.22
N GLY A 441 -5.10 28.56 18.25
CA GLY A 441 -3.63 28.69 18.23
C GLY A 441 -2.93 28.00 19.40
N GLN A 442 -3.63 27.78 20.52
CA GLN A 442 -3.13 27.00 21.66
C GLN A 442 -2.90 25.50 21.35
N TYR A 443 -3.48 24.99 20.26
CA TYR A 443 -3.34 23.60 19.80
C TYR A 443 -2.30 23.44 18.68
N ASP A 444 -1.70 24.54 18.21
CA ASP A 444 -0.65 24.50 17.21
C ASP A 444 0.57 23.75 17.75
N LEU A 445 1.12 22.86 16.93
CA LEU A 445 2.26 22.04 17.25
C LEU A 445 3.53 22.69 16.70
N ASN A 446 4.55 22.83 17.55
CA ASN A 446 5.88 23.29 17.14
C ASN A 446 6.85 22.12 16.92
N ARG A 447 6.41 21.08 16.19
CA ARG A 447 7.26 19.93 15.82
C ARG A 447 8.24 20.34 14.71
N PRO A 448 9.50 19.86 14.74
CA PRO A 448 10.45 20.13 13.67
C PRO A 448 9.99 19.43 12.37
N VAL A 449 10.13 20.15 11.25
CA VAL A 449 9.81 19.67 9.90
C VAL A 449 11.06 19.47 9.05
N ASP A 450 12.18 20.08 9.45
CA ASP A 450 13.47 19.97 8.80
C ASP A 450 14.43 19.14 9.65
N SER A 451 15.28 18.37 8.98
CA SER A 451 16.47 17.77 9.60
C SER A 451 17.52 18.85 9.89
N PRO A 452 18.44 18.65 10.86
CA PRO A 452 19.54 19.60 11.09
C PRO A 452 20.40 19.79 9.83
N LYS A 453 20.67 21.04 9.45
CA LYS A 453 21.45 21.37 8.23
C LYS A 453 22.87 20.82 8.23
N ASN A 454 23.43 20.58 9.40
CA ASN A 454 24.79 20.05 9.60
C ASN A 454 24.81 18.53 9.87
N PHE A 455 23.70 17.82 9.67
CA PHE A 455 23.68 16.36 9.79
C PHE A 455 24.44 15.72 8.62
N ASP A 456 25.48 14.95 8.92
CA ASP A 456 26.26 14.22 7.90
C ASP A 456 25.61 12.86 7.59
N TRP A 457 24.89 12.81 6.47
CA TRP A 457 24.27 11.59 5.95
C TRP A 457 25.26 10.52 5.51
N ASN A 458 26.54 10.85 5.35
CA ASN A 458 27.61 9.92 4.96
C ASN A 458 28.51 9.50 6.14
N SER A 459 28.19 9.96 7.35
CA SER A 459 28.79 9.46 8.59
C SER A 459 28.36 8.01 8.86
N ALA A 460 29.06 7.30 9.76
CA ALA A 460 28.65 5.96 10.17
C ALA A 460 27.18 5.93 10.63
N TYR A 461 26.75 6.92 11.42
CA TYR A 461 25.36 7.04 11.89
C TYR A 461 24.40 7.36 10.74
N GLY A 462 24.76 8.28 9.83
CA GLY A 462 23.93 8.65 8.68
C GLY A 462 23.67 7.49 7.72
N LEU A 463 24.70 6.68 7.45
CA LEU A 463 24.61 5.48 6.61
C LEU A 463 23.83 4.35 7.30
N TRP A 464 24.03 4.18 8.61
CA TRP A 464 23.21 3.23 9.39
C TRP A 464 21.73 3.61 9.36
N LEU A 465 21.41 4.89 9.55
CA LEU A 465 20.04 5.37 9.55
C LEU A 465 19.37 5.14 8.19
N GLN A 466 20.08 5.37 7.08
CA GLN A 466 19.60 4.99 5.74
C GLN A 466 19.34 3.47 5.64
N GLY A 467 20.26 2.65 6.15
CA GLY A 467 20.07 1.20 6.24
C GLY A 467 18.84 0.79 7.06
N LYS A 468 18.60 1.46 8.19
CA LYS A 468 17.44 1.21 9.06
C LYS A 468 16.11 1.56 8.39
N GLU A 469 16.05 2.68 7.67
CA GLU A 469 14.87 3.06 6.88
C GLU A 469 14.59 2.07 5.74
N LEU A 470 15.65 1.55 5.11
CA LEU A 470 15.53 0.50 4.10
C LEU A 470 15.03 -0.83 4.69
N ILE A 471 15.46 -1.20 5.92
CA ILE A 471 14.88 -2.36 6.64
C ILE A 471 13.38 -2.17 6.86
N ARG A 472 12.98 -1.00 7.35
CA ARG A 472 11.58 -0.66 7.68
C ARG A 472 10.68 -0.47 6.46
N SER A 473 11.25 -0.43 5.26
CA SER A 473 10.54 -0.46 3.97
C SER A 473 10.73 -1.80 3.22
N ARG A 474 11.30 -2.83 3.88
CA ARG A 474 11.56 -4.17 3.32
C ARG A 474 12.57 -4.21 2.16
N ASN A 475 13.38 -3.16 2.00
CA ASN A 475 14.45 -3.07 0.99
C ASN A 475 15.78 -3.66 1.50
N TYR A 476 15.78 -4.94 1.88
CA TYR A 476 16.90 -5.57 2.59
C TYR A 476 18.22 -5.60 1.81
N GLN A 477 18.19 -5.76 0.48
CA GLN A 477 19.41 -5.76 -0.33
C GLN A 477 20.13 -4.41 -0.25
N GLN A 478 19.39 -3.30 -0.37
CA GLN A 478 19.96 -1.96 -0.27
C GLN A 478 20.37 -1.64 1.18
N ALA A 479 19.57 -2.10 2.16
CA ALA A 479 19.90 -1.95 3.58
C ALA A 479 21.26 -2.58 3.91
N GLU A 480 21.51 -3.81 3.45
CA GLU A 480 22.79 -4.49 3.64
C GLU A 480 23.96 -3.69 3.07
N GLY A 481 23.79 -3.06 1.90
CA GLY A 481 24.78 -2.17 1.30
C GLY A 481 25.10 -0.97 2.21
N LYS A 482 24.07 -0.26 2.69
CA LYS A 482 24.24 0.92 3.55
C LYS A 482 24.83 0.60 4.93
N LEU A 483 24.46 -0.54 5.51
CA LEU A 483 25.06 -1.01 6.75
C LEU A 483 26.54 -1.38 6.58
N LYS A 484 26.92 -2.00 5.45
CA LYS A 484 28.35 -2.25 5.13
C LYS A 484 29.14 -0.96 4.92
N GLU A 485 28.56 0.04 4.25
CA GLU A 485 29.16 1.37 4.13
C GLU A 485 29.37 2.01 5.50
N SER A 486 28.37 1.92 6.40
CA SER A 486 28.48 2.39 7.79
C SER A 486 29.61 1.70 8.56
N LEU A 487 29.69 0.37 8.49
CA LEU A 487 30.75 -0.41 9.14
C LEU A 487 32.13 -0.17 8.52
N THR A 488 32.21 0.23 7.26
CA THR A 488 33.48 0.68 6.65
C THR A 488 33.96 1.99 7.27
N LYS A 489 33.05 2.90 7.65
CA LYS A 489 33.40 4.14 8.36
C LYS A 489 33.76 3.90 9.81
N ASN A 490 33.08 2.97 10.47
CA ASN A 490 33.39 2.54 11.84
C ASN A 490 33.08 1.05 12.03
N PRO A 491 34.10 0.17 12.01
CA PRO A 491 33.91 -1.29 12.09
C PRO A 491 33.25 -1.77 13.39
N ASN A 492 33.28 -0.97 14.45
CA ASN A 492 32.70 -1.30 15.76
C ASN A 492 31.42 -0.50 16.04
N PHE A 493 30.76 0.02 15.00
CA PHE A 493 29.51 0.77 15.18
C PHE A 493 28.35 -0.16 15.53
N LEU A 494 28.09 -0.27 16.84
CA LEU A 494 27.13 -1.18 17.45
C LEU A 494 25.76 -1.25 16.74
N PRO A 495 25.07 -0.12 16.43
CA PRO A 495 23.76 -0.19 15.77
C PRO A 495 23.79 -0.88 14.40
N ALA A 496 24.85 -0.66 13.61
CA ALA A 496 24.98 -1.29 12.29
C ALA A 496 25.34 -2.78 12.40
N LEU A 497 26.16 -3.19 13.38
CA LEU A 497 26.43 -4.62 13.65
C LEU A 497 25.14 -5.35 14.05
N THR A 498 24.35 -4.76 14.94
CA THR A 498 23.09 -5.33 15.41
C THR A 498 22.04 -5.42 14.30
N ASP A 499 21.85 -4.36 13.50
CA ASP A 499 20.91 -4.41 12.36
C ASP A 499 21.41 -5.36 11.25
N MET A 500 22.72 -5.57 11.11
CA MET A 500 23.26 -6.63 10.26
C MET A 500 22.84 -8.02 10.76
N ALA A 501 22.94 -8.28 12.05
CA ALA A 501 22.48 -9.55 12.63
C ALA A 501 20.97 -9.78 12.40
N LEU A 502 20.15 -8.74 12.54
CA LEU A 502 18.72 -8.76 12.22
C LEU A 502 18.46 -9.19 10.77
N ILE A 503 19.03 -8.50 9.77
CA ILE A 503 18.75 -8.82 8.36
C ILE A 503 19.34 -10.16 7.93
N MET A 504 20.41 -10.62 8.57
CA MET A 504 20.98 -11.95 8.33
C MET A 504 20.07 -13.05 8.87
N ASN A 505 19.44 -12.84 10.03
CA ASN A 505 18.42 -13.75 10.56
C ASN A 505 17.19 -13.83 9.64
N LEU A 506 16.67 -12.68 9.18
CA LEU A 506 15.57 -12.60 8.20
C LEU A 506 15.91 -13.35 6.90
N ALA A 507 17.13 -13.20 6.40
CA ALA A 507 17.61 -13.81 5.17
C ALA A 507 17.94 -15.31 5.27
N GLY A 508 17.82 -15.93 6.46
CA GLY A 508 18.24 -17.32 6.69
C GLY A 508 19.76 -17.53 6.70
N ARG A 509 20.55 -16.45 6.80
CA ARG A 509 22.03 -16.46 6.84
C ARG A 509 22.53 -16.55 8.29
N HIS A 510 22.07 -17.57 9.01
CA HIS A 510 22.21 -17.66 10.47
C HIS A 510 23.66 -17.65 10.98
N GLN A 511 24.62 -18.22 10.23
CA GLN A 511 26.03 -18.14 10.62
C GLN A 511 26.55 -16.70 10.57
N GLN A 512 26.23 -15.93 9.52
CA GLN A 512 26.60 -14.52 9.44
C GLN A 512 25.88 -13.70 10.52
N ALA A 513 24.60 -14.01 10.81
CA ALA A 513 23.86 -13.38 11.89
C ALA A 513 24.56 -13.57 13.25
N PHE A 514 25.00 -14.79 13.54
CA PHE A 514 25.76 -15.14 14.74
C PHE A 514 27.10 -14.38 14.80
N ASP A 515 27.83 -14.31 13.69
CA ASP A 515 29.12 -13.62 13.64
C ASP A 515 28.99 -12.11 13.88
N TYR A 516 28.01 -11.44 13.25
CA TYR A 516 27.73 -10.03 13.48
C TYR A 516 27.22 -9.76 14.91
N ALA A 517 26.32 -10.60 15.42
CA ALA A 517 25.82 -10.44 16.79
C ALA A 517 26.95 -10.60 17.82
N ARG A 518 27.85 -11.58 17.63
CA ARG A 518 29.04 -11.74 18.48
C ARG A 518 29.98 -10.55 18.42
N HIS A 519 30.19 -9.97 17.25
CA HIS A 519 30.99 -8.76 17.13
C HIS A 519 30.31 -7.60 17.88
N SER A 520 28.99 -7.47 17.78
CA SER A 520 28.23 -6.49 18.57
C SER A 520 28.44 -6.69 20.09
N LEU A 521 28.36 -7.93 20.57
CA LEU A 521 28.59 -8.27 22.00
C LEU A 521 30.04 -8.09 22.47
N GLN A 522 31.03 -8.07 21.57
CA GLN A 522 32.41 -7.69 21.90
C GLN A 522 32.56 -6.19 22.15
N VAL A 523 31.67 -5.37 21.57
CA VAL A 523 31.63 -3.92 21.79
C VAL A 523 30.85 -3.61 23.07
N ASP A 524 29.65 -4.19 23.23
CA ASP A 524 28.84 -4.11 24.44
C ASP A 524 28.11 -5.43 24.70
N THR A 525 28.58 -6.17 25.71
CA THR A 525 28.00 -7.47 26.09
C THR A 525 26.59 -7.35 26.67
N TYR A 526 26.16 -6.18 27.13
CA TYR A 526 24.81 -5.96 27.68
C TYR A 526 23.86 -5.26 26.70
N ASP A 527 24.26 -5.05 25.44
CA ASP A 527 23.34 -4.51 24.43
C ASP A 527 22.15 -5.46 24.24
N PRO A 528 20.90 -4.99 24.47
CA PRO A 528 19.74 -5.88 24.46
C PRO A 528 19.45 -6.51 23.09
N ALA A 529 19.57 -5.70 22.04
CA ALA A 529 19.25 -6.13 20.68
C ALA A 529 20.31 -7.11 20.15
N ALA A 530 21.60 -6.87 20.45
CA ALA A 530 22.68 -7.78 20.12
C ALA A 530 22.49 -9.16 20.77
N ASN A 531 22.19 -9.21 22.07
CA ASN A 531 21.92 -10.44 22.81
C ASN A 531 20.70 -11.19 22.25
N TYR A 532 19.63 -10.45 21.95
CA TYR A 532 18.42 -11.04 21.38
C TYR A 532 18.66 -11.65 19.98
N TYR A 533 19.29 -10.91 19.06
CA TYR A 533 19.59 -11.43 17.72
C TYR A 533 20.69 -12.51 17.72
N TYR A 534 21.61 -12.48 18.69
CA TYR A 534 22.53 -13.57 18.98
C TYR A 534 21.75 -14.84 19.37
N GLY A 535 20.77 -14.72 20.27
CA GLY A 535 19.92 -15.82 20.70
C GLY A 535 19.18 -16.48 19.54
N LEU A 536 18.56 -15.68 18.66
CA LEU A 536 17.87 -16.18 17.46
C LEU A 536 18.83 -16.93 16.52
N ALA A 537 20.01 -16.37 16.27
CA ALA A 537 21.01 -16.98 15.40
C ALA A 537 21.50 -18.32 15.98
N CYS A 538 21.81 -18.35 17.28
CA CYS A 538 22.20 -19.55 18.01
C CYS A 538 21.14 -20.65 17.93
N LEU A 539 19.87 -20.30 18.13
CA LEU A 539 18.76 -21.25 18.06
C LEU A 539 18.67 -21.90 16.67
N LYS A 540 18.79 -21.11 15.59
CA LYS A 540 18.75 -21.63 14.22
C LYS A 540 20.01 -22.43 13.84
N LEU A 541 21.12 -22.25 14.56
CA LEU A 541 22.35 -23.06 14.46
C LEU A 541 22.38 -24.26 15.42
N ASP A 542 21.28 -24.56 16.10
CA ASP A 542 21.15 -25.63 17.12
C ASP A 542 22.11 -25.48 18.32
N LYS A 543 22.57 -24.25 18.60
CA LYS A 543 23.38 -23.87 19.77
C LYS A 543 22.46 -23.44 20.91
N ARG A 544 21.70 -24.38 21.48
CA ARG A 544 20.59 -24.06 22.39
C ARG A 544 21.01 -23.40 23.69
N VAL A 545 22.17 -23.78 24.26
CA VAL A 545 22.68 -23.18 25.50
C VAL A 545 23.04 -21.72 25.26
N ASP A 546 23.79 -21.44 24.19
CA ASP A 546 24.13 -20.07 23.77
C ASP A 546 22.87 -19.24 23.46
N ALA A 547 21.83 -19.88 22.88
CA ALA A 547 20.56 -19.21 22.62
C ALA A 547 19.86 -18.76 23.91
N LYS A 548 19.80 -19.65 24.92
CA LYS A 548 19.23 -19.33 26.22
C LYS A 548 20.01 -18.20 26.90
N ASP A 549 21.33 -18.27 26.91
CA ASP A 549 22.20 -17.22 27.47
C ASP A 549 21.88 -15.83 26.86
N GLY A 550 21.86 -15.73 25.53
CA GLY A 550 21.51 -14.48 24.85
C GLY A 550 20.11 -13.98 25.21
N PHE A 551 19.11 -14.85 25.27
CA PHE A 551 17.77 -14.44 25.65
C PHE A 551 17.66 -14.07 27.15
N ASP A 552 18.34 -14.77 28.04
CA ASP A 552 18.35 -14.48 29.48
C ASP A 552 18.98 -13.11 29.78
N ILE A 553 19.99 -12.70 29.01
CA ILE A 553 20.51 -11.33 29.10
C ILE A 553 19.53 -10.31 28.49
N ALA A 554 18.93 -10.62 27.33
CA ALA A 554 17.93 -9.74 26.70
C ALA A 554 16.67 -9.52 27.56
N LEU A 555 16.32 -10.47 28.45
CA LEU A 555 15.23 -10.36 29.42
C LEU A 555 15.35 -9.16 30.37
N GLN A 556 16.55 -8.62 30.56
CA GLN A 556 16.80 -7.50 31.47
C GLN A 556 16.34 -6.15 30.87
N SER A 557 16.05 -6.09 29.56
CA SER A 557 15.62 -4.87 28.87
C SER A 557 14.10 -4.79 28.72
N ALA A 558 13.51 -3.63 29.00
CA ALA A 558 12.09 -3.39 28.76
C ALA A 558 11.67 -3.59 27.28
N GLU A 559 12.58 -3.33 26.34
CA GLU A 559 12.32 -3.43 24.90
C GLU A 559 12.23 -4.90 24.43
N PHE A 560 13.11 -5.77 24.94
CA PHE A 560 13.22 -7.16 24.47
C PHE A 560 12.70 -8.21 25.45
N ARG A 561 12.41 -7.87 26.71
CA ARG A 561 12.00 -8.87 27.71
C ARG A 561 10.76 -9.69 27.34
N GLY A 562 9.76 -9.07 26.72
CA GLY A 562 8.57 -9.78 26.26
C GLY A 562 8.91 -10.79 25.16
N ALA A 563 9.75 -10.37 24.21
CA ALA A 563 10.19 -11.19 23.10
C ALA A 563 11.15 -12.31 23.54
N ALA A 564 12.13 -12.01 24.38
CA ALA A 564 13.07 -12.98 24.93
C ALA A 564 12.37 -14.04 25.79
N ALA A 565 11.42 -13.66 26.65
CA ALA A 565 10.60 -14.61 27.41
C ALA A 565 9.78 -15.53 26.48
N THR A 566 9.27 -14.97 25.38
CA THR A 566 8.55 -15.75 24.36
C THR A 566 9.48 -16.78 23.71
N GLU A 567 10.67 -16.40 23.26
CA GLU A 567 11.64 -17.32 22.65
C GLU A 567 12.16 -18.38 23.63
N LEU A 568 12.44 -18.02 24.89
CA LEU A 568 12.82 -18.99 25.92
C LEU A 568 11.70 -20.00 26.18
N SER A 569 10.44 -19.57 26.25
CA SER A 569 9.29 -20.47 26.37
C SER A 569 9.23 -21.47 25.21
N LYS A 570 9.49 -21.02 23.97
CA LYS A 570 9.60 -21.91 22.80
C LYS A 570 10.71 -22.95 22.98
N ILE A 571 11.90 -22.55 23.45
CA ILE A 571 13.02 -23.47 23.69
C ILE A 571 12.65 -24.52 24.75
N TYR A 572 12.07 -24.13 25.88
CA TYR A 572 11.69 -25.08 26.92
C TYR A 572 10.54 -26.01 26.49
N LEU A 573 9.61 -25.55 25.64
CA LEU A 573 8.63 -26.42 24.97
C LEU A 573 9.31 -27.50 24.12
N MET A 574 10.31 -27.13 23.31
CA MET A 574 11.08 -28.07 22.49
C MET A 574 11.83 -29.10 23.36
N GLU A 575 12.30 -28.69 24.53
CA GLU A 575 12.97 -29.57 25.52
C GLU A 575 11.98 -30.41 26.34
N LYS A 576 10.67 -30.25 26.10
CA LYS A 576 9.58 -30.90 26.86
C LYS A 576 9.55 -30.52 28.35
N ASN A 577 10.18 -29.41 28.73
CA ASN A 577 10.06 -28.82 30.05
C ASN A 577 8.85 -27.87 30.07
N TYR A 578 7.65 -28.46 30.13
CA TYR A 578 6.40 -27.73 29.99
C TYR A 578 6.11 -26.77 31.15
N GLU A 579 6.61 -27.06 32.35
CA GLU A 579 6.45 -26.20 33.53
C GLU A 579 7.23 -24.89 33.35
N GLU A 580 8.53 -24.97 33.01
CA GLU A 580 9.35 -23.77 32.79
C GLU A 580 8.85 -22.95 31.59
N ALA A 581 8.46 -23.64 30.51
CA ALA A 581 7.87 -22.97 29.35
C ALA A 581 6.58 -22.21 29.71
N ARG A 582 5.76 -22.76 30.61
CA ARG A 582 4.53 -22.12 31.10
C ARG A 582 4.86 -20.85 31.88
N GLU A 583 5.81 -20.91 32.81
CA GLU A 583 6.21 -19.75 33.60
C GLU A 583 6.78 -18.62 32.73
N LEU A 584 7.59 -18.95 31.73
CA LEU A 584 8.11 -17.97 30.77
C LEU A 584 7.01 -17.37 29.88
N ALA A 585 6.02 -18.17 29.46
CA ALA A 585 4.87 -17.66 28.73
C ALA A 585 4.05 -16.68 29.60
N LEU A 586 3.84 -16.99 30.88
CA LEU A 586 3.20 -16.07 31.83
C LEU A 586 4.00 -14.79 32.02
N ASN A 587 5.34 -14.88 32.11
CA ASN A 587 6.21 -13.70 32.18
C ASN A 587 6.09 -12.83 30.93
N ALA A 588 6.12 -13.44 29.73
CA ALA A 588 5.92 -12.73 28.48
C ALA A 588 4.57 -11.97 28.44
N ILE A 589 3.50 -12.60 28.92
CA ILE A 589 2.17 -11.98 29.05
C ILE A 589 2.18 -10.84 30.08
N ASN A 590 2.87 -10.99 31.20
CA ASN A 590 2.99 -9.93 32.20
C ASN A 590 3.75 -8.71 31.66
N TYR A 591 4.72 -8.92 30.77
CA TYR A 591 5.46 -7.83 30.11
C TYR A 591 4.69 -7.20 28.95
N ASN A 592 3.91 -8.00 28.21
CA ASN A 592 3.05 -7.57 27.12
C ASN A 592 1.75 -8.39 27.14
N ARG A 593 0.69 -7.83 27.74
CA ARG A 593 -0.60 -8.50 27.97
C ARG A 593 -1.36 -8.83 26.68
N ASP A 594 -0.94 -8.25 25.56
CA ASP A 594 -1.56 -8.44 24.25
C ASP A 594 -0.71 -9.33 23.33
N ASN A 595 0.38 -9.93 23.83
CA ASN A 595 1.22 -10.86 23.08
C ASN A 595 0.46 -12.18 22.81
N THR A 596 -0.18 -12.27 21.64
CA THR A 596 -0.93 -13.46 21.23
C THR A 596 -0.04 -14.70 21.19
N THR A 597 1.19 -14.60 20.68
CA THR A 597 2.12 -15.74 20.64
C THR A 597 2.38 -16.31 22.04
N ALA A 598 2.55 -15.46 23.07
CA ALA A 598 2.74 -15.96 24.43
C ALA A 598 1.50 -16.70 24.98
N TYR A 599 0.29 -16.24 24.68
CA TYR A 599 -0.93 -17.01 25.02
C TYR A 599 -1.02 -18.34 24.25
N GLN A 600 -0.58 -18.38 22.99
CA GLN A 600 -0.53 -19.64 22.23
C GLN A 600 0.40 -20.65 22.91
N LEU A 601 1.60 -20.22 23.33
CA LEU A 601 2.53 -21.06 24.09
C LEU A 601 1.93 -21.50 25.43
N LEU A 602 1.21 -20.62 26.12
CA LEU A 602 0.51 -20.96 27.37
C LEU A 602 -0.60 -22.00 27.17
N ALA A 603 -1.38 -21.89 26.09
CA ALA A 603 -2.41 -22.89 25.75
C ALA A 603 -1.78 -24.26 25.46
N ILE A 604 -0.69 -24.29 24.67
CA ILE A 604 0.05 -25.51 24.37
C ILE A 604 0.61 -26.15 25.65
N THR A 605 1.26 -25.37 26.53
CA THR A 605 1.85 -25.90 27.76
C THR A 605 0.78 -26.51 28.67
N HIS A 606 -0.37 -25.85 28.84
CA HIS A 606 -1.50 -26.43 29.58
C HIS A 606 -2.01 -27.73 28.97
N ARG A 607 -2.18 -27.78 27.64
CA ARG A 607 -2.59 -29.03 26.96
C ARG A 607 -1.58 -30.15 27.17
N LYS A 608 -0.28 -29.87 27.05
CA LYS A 608 0.80 -30.86 27.24
C LYS A 608 0.95 -31.32 28.69
N LEU A 609 0.54 -30.50 29.65
CA LEU A 609 0.39 -30.85 31.06
C LEU A 609 -0.94 -31.55 31.40
N ASN A 610 -1.80 -31.81 30.40
CA ASN A 610 -3.14 -32.36 30.53
C ASN A 610 -4.12 -31.51 31.36
N ASP A 611 -3.88 -30.20 31.48
CA ASP A 611 -4.80 -29.24 32.11
C ASP A 611 -5.74 -28.64 31.04
N VAL A 612 -6.68 -29.46 30.57
CA VAL A 612 -7.61 -29.10 29.48
C VAL A 612 -8.43 -27.86 29.82
N ASN A 613 -8.88 -27.72 31.07
CA ASN A 613 -9.69 -26.58 31.49
C ASN A 613 -8.94 -25.26 31.36
N LYS A 614 -7.68 -25.20 31.82
CA LYS A 614 -6.88 -23.98 31.66
C LYS A 614 -6.48 -23.74 30.21
N ALA A 615 -6.20 -24.79 29.43
CA ALA A 615 -5.97 -24.64 27.99
C ALA A 615 -7.17 -23.95 27.32
N SER A 616 -8.40 -24.43 27.55
CA SER A 616 -9.62 -23.82 27.03
C SER A 616 -9.82 -22.37 27.50
N GLN A 617 -9.55 -22.07 28.77
CA GLN A 617 -9.64 -20.69 29.28
C GLN A 617 -8.67 -19.74 28.56
N VAL A 618 -7.44 -20.18 28.29
CA VAL A 618 -6.45 -19.38 27.55
C VAL A 618 -6.88 -19.19 26.09
N LEU A 619 -7.40 -20.25 25.46
CA LEU A 619 -7.96 -20.17 24.11
C LEU A 619 -9.13 -19.19 24.01
N GLU A 620 -9.98 -19.09 25.04
CA GLU A 620 -11.02 -18.06 25.12
C GLU A 620 -10.47 -16.63 25.20
N VAL A 621 -9.32 -16.42 25.86
CA VAL A 621 -8.64 -15.11 25.88
C VAL A 621 -8.19 -14.73 24.47
N ILE A 622 -7.55 -15.65 23.75
CA ILE A 622 -7.12 -15.42 22.36
C ILE A 622 -8.34 -15.16 21.46
N ASN A 623 -9.42 -15.91 21.62
CA ASN A 623 -10.65 -15.71 20.84
C ASN A 623 -11.29 -14.33 21.09
N LYS A 624 -11.17 -13.79 22.31
CA LYS A 624 -11.62 -12.42 22.64
C LYS A 624 -10.72 -11.34 22.03
N GLN A 625 -9.42 -11.60 21.87
CA GLN A 625 -8.53 -10.70 21.12
C GLN A 625 -8.98 -10.63 19.65
N GLY A 626 -9.23 -11.79 19.03
CA GLY A 626 -9.76 -11.89 17.67
C GLY A 626 -10.32 -13.28 17.33
N PRO A 627 -11.60 -13.40 16.86
CA PRO A 627 -12.25 -14.68 16.58
C PRO A 627 -11.79 -15.36 15.27
N LEU A 628 -10.92 -14.70 14.51
CA LEU A 628 -10.31 -15.21 13.28
C LEU A 628 -8.94 -15.86 13.51
N ASN A 629 -8.51 -16.00 14.78
CA ASN A 629 -7.29 -16.73 15.11
C ASN A 629 -7.45 -18.24 14.82
N HIS A 630 -6.79 -18.71 13.77
CA HIS A 630 -6.88 -20.10 13.30
C HIS A 630 -6.19 -21.11 14.23
N PHE A 631 -5.16 -20.68 14.98
CA PHE A 631 -4.53 -21.50 16.02
C PHE A 631 -5.57 -21.91 17.09
N THR A 632 -6.41 -20.98 17.55
CA THR A 632 -7.45 -21.29 18.53
C THR A 632 -8.42 -22.36 18.05
N ARG A 633 -8.82 -22.29 16.78
CA ARG A 633 -9.74 -23.27 16.17
C ARG A 633 -9.09 -24.65 16.04
N PHE A 634 -7.82 -24.68 15.65
CA PHE A 634 -7.07 -25.92 15.53
C PHE A 634 -6.78 -26.56 16.90
N GLU A 635 -6.39 -25.79 17.91
CA GLU A 635 -6.21 -26.30 19.28
C GLU A 635 -7.52 -26.83 19.88
N ASN A 636 -8.67 -26.20 19.62
CA ASN A 636 -9.98 -26.74 20.00
C ASN A 636 -10.26 -28.10 19.32
N TYR A 637 -9.85 -28.26 18.05
CA TYR A 637 -9.89 -29.56 17.37
C TYR A 637 -8.93 -30.59 17.99
N LEU A 638 -7.74 -30.19 18.44
CA LEU A 638 -6.81 -31.08 19.12
C LEU A 638 -7.33 -31.54 20.50
N LEU A 639 -8.01 -30.65 21.23
CA LEU A 639 -8.66 -30.99 22.51
C LEU A 639 -9.84 -31.95 22.32
N ASN A 640 -10.58 -31.83 21.21
CA ASN A 640 -11.67 -32.73 20.84
C ASN A 640 -11.75 -32.89 19.32
N LYS A 641 -11.30 -34.03 18.79
CA LYS A 641 -11.23 -34.36 17.36
C LYS A 641 -12.60 -34.72 16.75
N SER A 642 -13.62 -33.91 17.00
CA SER A 642 -14.95 -34.06 16.42
C SER A 642 -15.00 -33.52 14.98
N VAL A 643 -15.96 -34.02 14.19
CA VAL A 643 -16.22 -33.52 12.82
C VAL A 643 -16.60 -32.03 12.86
N GLU A 644 -17.33 -31.61 13.89
CA GLU A 644 -17.73 -30.23 14.11
C GLU A 644 -16.51 -29.30 14.29
N ASN A 645 -15.57 -29.66 15.18
CA ASN A 645 -14.37 -28.85 15.41
C ASN A 645 -13.45 -28.83 14.19
N ARG A 646 -13.33 -29.98 13.49
CA ARG A 646 -12.58 -30.05 12.23
C ARG A 646 -13.16 -29.08 11.21
N ASN A 647 -14.47 -29.11 10.99
CA ASN A 647 -15.14 -28.22 10.05
C ASN A 647 -15.05 -26.75 10.51
N GLY A 648 -15.21 -26.49 11.81
CA GLY A 648 -15.12 -25.15 12.41
C GLY A 648 -13.74 -24.50 12.28
N PHE A 649 -12.68 -25.30 12.08
CA PHE A 649 -11.36 -24.85 11.68
C PHE A 649 -11.27 -24.68 10.16
N THR A 650 -11.49 -25.75 9.38
CA THR A 650 -11.20 -25.74 7.94
C THR A 650 -12.09 -24.78 7.13
N SER A 651 -13.35 -24.57 7.52
CA SER A 651 -14.27 -23.69 6.79
C SER A 651 -14.06 -22.19 7.03
N MET A 652 -13.17 -21.84 7.97
CA MET A 652 -12.89 -20.46 8.36
C MET A 652 -11.66 -19.87 7.67
N ILE A 653 -10.86 -20.71 7.00
CA ILE A 653 -9.74 -20.29 6.17
C ILE A 653 -10.27 -20.14 4.74
N ARG A 654 -10.63 -18.91 4.38
CA ARG A 654 -11.32 -18.51 3.14
C ARG A 654 -10.47 -17.56 2.29
N ASN A 655 -9.35 -17.07 2.83
CA ASN A 655 -8.41 -16.25 2.09
C ASN A 655 -7.89 -16.95 0.82
N GLU A 656 -7.38 -16.16 -0.13
CA GLU A 656 -7.00 -16.63 -1.48
C GLU A 656 -5.92 -17.73 -1.49
N MET A 657 -5.00 -17.72 -0.52
CA MET A 657 -3.88 -18.66 -0.43
C MET A 657 -3.97 -19.48 0.87
N PRO A 658 -5.02 -20.31 1.02
CA PRO A 658 -5.31 -20.95 2.30
C PRO A 658 -4.17 -21.86 2.77
N TRP A 659 -3.45 -22.53 1.85
CA TRP A 659 -2.30 -23.38 2.19
C TRP A 659 -1.19 -22.62 2.94
N GLU A 660 -1.04 -21.31 2.73
CA GLU A 660 -0.06 -20.49 3.47
C GLU A 660 -0.45 -20.34 4.94
N SER A 661 -1.75 -20.30 5.25
CA SER A 661 -2.22 -20.27 6.64
C SER A 661 -1.95 -21.60 7.35
N TYR A 662 -2.14 -22.74 6.65
CA TYR A 662 -1.81 -24.06 7.18
C TYR A 662 -0.30 -24.27 7.33
N LEU A 663 0.50 -23.83 6.34
CA LEU A 663 1.96 -23.89 6.37
C LEU A 663 2.51 -23.05 7.52
N GLN A 664 2.02 -21.83 7.71
CA GLN A 664 2.42 -20.96 8.82
C GLN A 664 2.20 -21.67 10.17
N LEU A 665 0.97 -22.15 10.40
CA LEU A 665 0.61 -22.83 11.65
C LEU A 665 1.39 -24.16 11.84
N GLY A 666 1.57 -24.95 10.78
CA GLY A 666 2.33 -26.19 10.82
C GLY A 666 3.82 -25.98 11.11
N ILE A 667 4.43 -24.95 10.52
CA ILE A 667 5.83 -24.58 10.78
C ILE A 667 5.99 -24.11 12.22
N GLU A 668 5.05 -23.33 12.76
CA GLU A 668 5.07 -22.92 14.17
C GLU A 668 5.06 -24.14 15.11
N TYR A 669 4.19 -25.12 14.91
CA TYR A 669 4.23 -26.37 15.68
C TYR A 669 5.54 -27.14 15.50
N PHE A 670 6.06 -27.21 14.28
CA PHE A 670 7.34 -27.86 14.01
C PHE A 670 8.49 -27.20 14.78
N GLU A 671 8.55 -25.88 14.80
CA GLU A 671 9.58 -25.12 15.51
C GLU A 671 9.49 -25.29 17.04
N LEU A 672 8.32 -25.66 17.58
CA LEU A 672 8.13 -26.03 18.98
C LEU A 672 8.46 -27.50 19.30
N GLY A 673 8.90 -28.29 18.30
CA GLY A 673 9.14 -29.73 18.46
C GLY A 673 7.86 -30.58 18.51
N LEU A 674 6.73 -30.03 18.07
CA LEU A 674 5.41 -30.66 18.09
C LEU A 674 5.08 -31.28 16.72
N PHE A 675 5.77 -32.38 16.40
CA PHE A 675 5.73 -33.00 15.07
C PHE A 675 4.36 -33.61 14.72
N GLU A 676 3.66 -34.22 15.69
CA GLU A 676 2.33 -34.78 15.45
C GLU A 676 1.31 -33.68 15.14
N GLU A 677 1.34 -32.56 15.86
CA GLU A 677 0.48 -31.41 15.58
C GLU A 677 0.78 -30.78 14.22
N CYS A 678 2.06 -30.66 13.86
CA CYS A 678 2.49 -30.24 12.53
C CYS A 678 1.90 -31.16 11.43
N ILE A 679 1.99 -32.47 11.61
CA ILE A 679 1.38 -33.44 10.69
C ILE A 679 -0.13 -33.25 10.63
N ASP A 680 -0.80 -33.19 11.78
CA ASP A 680 -2.26 -33.10 11.89
C ASP A 680 -2.81 -31.87 11.15
N VAL A 681 -2.17 -30.70 11.28
CA VAL A 681 -2.62 -29.48 10.58
C VAL A 681 -2.34 -29.54 9.09
N LEU A 682 -1.16 -30.00 8.67
CA LEU A 682 -0.80 -30.07 7.25
C LEU A 682 -1.65 -31.10 6.50
N MET A 683 -2.07 -32.18 7.16
CA MET A 683 -2.99 -33.18 6.60
C MET A 683 -4.42 -32.66 6.36
N LEU A 684 -4.80 -31.52 6.97
CA LEU A 684 -6.10 -30.87 6.77
C LEU A 684 -6.07 -29.80 5.66
N ALA A 685 -4.88 -29.44 5.18
CA ALA A 685 -4.70 -28.36 4.23
C ALA A 685 -5.07 -28.75 2.78
N PRO A 686 -5.39 -27.77 1.92
CA PRO A 686 -5.41 -27.97 0.47
C PRO A 686 -4.05 -28.45 -0.06
N SER A 687 -4.07 -29.31 -1.07
CA SER A 687 -2.85 -29.87 -1.68
C SER A 687 -1.93 -28.78 -2.25
N ASN A 688 -0.65 -28.84 -1.92
CA ASN A 688 0.39 -27.93 -2.39
C ASN A 688 1.76 -28.64 -2.38
N PRO A 689 2.68 -28.40 -3.34
CA PRO A 689 3.99 -29.06 -3.36
C PRO A 689 4.85 -28.80 -2.12
N GLU A 690 4.96 -27.54 -1.68
CA GLU A 690 5.75 -27.16 -0.50
C GLU A 690 5.24 -27.89 0.75
N LEU A 691 3.92 -27.99 0.89
CA LEU A 691 3.27 -28.69 2.00
C LEU A 691 3.62 -30.18 2.02
N TYR A 692 3.64 -30.86 0.87
CA TYR A 692 3.99 -32.28 0.82
C TYR A 692 5.49 -32.54 1.08
N TYR A 693 6.39 -31.63 0.71
CA TYR A 693 7.78 -31.71 1.16
C TYR A 693 7.92 -31.52 2.67
N TRP A 694 7.15 -30.62 3.27
CA TRP A 694 7.06 -30.48 4.72
C TRP A 694 6.55 -31.75 5.38
N LEU A 695 5.46 -32.35 4.87
CA LEU A 695 4.92 -33.61 5.36
C LEU A 695 5.96 -34.74 5.28
N ALA A 696 6.69 -34.87 4.16
CA ALA A 696 7.78 -35.83 4.04
C ALA A 696 8.83 -35.64 5.14
N TYR A 697 9.28 -34.40 5.33
CA TYR A 697 10.32 -34.07 6.28
C TYR A 697 9.92 -34.34 7.73
N VAL A 698 8.74 -33.88 8.15
CA VAL A 698 8.27 -34.10 9.53
C VAL A 698 7.94 -35.57 9.80
N LYS A 699 7.46 -36.32 8.79
CA LYS A 699 7.21 -37.76 8.90
C LYS A 699 8.50 -38.56 9.08
N GLU A 700 9.55 -38.23 8.34
CA GLU A 700 10.88 -38.83 8.57
C GLU A 700 11.40 -38.54 9.98
N LYS A 701 11.29 -37.28 10.43
CA LYS A 701 11.69 -36.89 11.79
C LYS A 701 10.91 -37.58 12.89
N SER A 702 9.68 -38.00 12.60
CA SER A 702 8.82 -38.77 13.51
C SER A 702 9.02 -40.28 13.40
N GLY A 703 9.94 -40.75 12.54
CA GLY A 703 10.28 -42.16 12.37
C GLY A 703 9.40 -42.94 11.38
N ASP A 704 8.55 -42.28 10.60
CA ASP A 704 7.77 -42.93 9.55
C ASP A 704 8.69 -43.32 8.38
N LYS A 705 8.68 -44.61 8.00
CA LYS A 705 9.51 -45.16 6.92
C LYS A 705 8.90 -45.02 5.53
N ASN A 706 7.68 -44.50 5.42
CA ASN A 706 6.98 -44.31 4.15
C ASN A 706 6.92 -42.82 3.77
N PHE A 707 7.90 -42.03 4.17
CA PHE A 707 7.87 -40.58 3.96
C PHE A 707 8.10 -40.20 2.49
N GLU A 708 8.78 -41.06 1.72
CA GLU A 708 9.14 -40.87 0.31
C GLU A 708 7.91 -40.72 -0.59
N LYS A 709 6.78 -41.34 -0.23
CA LYS A 709 5.52 -41.19 -0.97
C LYS A 709 5.06 -39.72 -1.03
N TRP A 710 5.36 -38.93 0.01
CA TRP A 710 5.00 -37.52 0.07
C TRP A 710 5.92 -36.69 -0.84
N ILE A 711 7.19 -37.07 -0.97
CA ILE A 711 8.11 -36.47 -1.95
C ILE A 711 7.61 -36.73 -3.36
N GLU A 712 7.21 -37.97 -3.66
CA GLU A 712 6.64 -38.34 -4.96
C GLU A 712 5.35 -37.55 -5.26
N GLN A 713 4.44 -37.44 -4.29
CA GLN A 713 3.23 -36.62 -4.42
C GLN A 713 3.57 -35.14 -4.69
N ALA A 714 4.53 -34.57 -3.97
CA ALA A 714 4.99 -33.19 -4.19
C ALA A 714 5.57 -32.99 -5.59
N ASN A 715 6.39 -33.95 -6.07
CA ASN A 715 6.99 -33.92 -7.39
C ASN A 715 5.94 -33.95 -8.52
N ASN A 716 4.81 -34.64 -8.31
CA ASN A 716 3.74 -34.78 -9.29
C ASN A 716 2.76 -33.60 -9.34
N LEU A 717 2.81 -32.68 -8.38
CA LEU A 717 1.95 -31.48 -8.37
C LEU A 717 2.52 -30.35 -9.24
N SER A 718 1.65 -29.48 -9.77
CA SER A 718 2.06 -28.31 -10.56
C SER A 718 2.89 -27.32 -9.71
N PRO A 719 3.96 -26.71 -10.28
CA PRO A 719 4.71 -25.66 -9.63
C PRO A 719 4.11 -24.26 -9.80
N GLU A 720 2.99 -24.14 -10.52
CA GLU A 720 2.33 -22.87 -10.80
C GLU A 720 1.86 -22.17 -9.52
N PHE A 721 2.22 -20.90 -9.37
CA PHE A 721 1.92 -20.06 -8.20
C PHE A 721 2.43 -20.60 -6.85
N VAL A 722 3.50 -21.42 -6.88
CA VAL A 722 4.17 -21.94 -5.68
C VAL A 722 5.46 -21.16 -5.42
N PHE A 723 5.38 -20.16 -4.53
CA PHE A 723 6.45 -19.19 -4.26
C PHE A 723 6.94 -19.26 -2.80
N PRO A 724 7.68 -20.34 -2.44
CA PRO A 724 8.16 -20.52 -1.09
C PRO A 724 9.15 -19.41 -0.71
N PHE A 725 9.05 -18.91 0.53
CA PHE A 725 9.84 -17.75 0.97
C PHE A 725 10.44 -17.89 2.37
N ARG A 726 9.97 -18.87 3.17
CA ARG A 726 10.37 -19.03 4.56
C ARG A 726 11.75 -19.71 4.67
N PRO A 727 12.68 -19.21 5.50
CA PRO A 727 13.93 -19.90 5.79
C PRO A 727 13.75 -21.34 6.31
N ALA A 728 12.68 -21.58 7.08
CA ALA A 728 12.31 -22.92 7.55
C ALA A 728 12.07 -23.89 6.38
N SER A 729 11.35 -23.47 5.35
CA SER A 729 11.13 -24.27 4.13
C SER A 729 12.43 -24.49 3.36
N GLY A 730 13.36 -23.52 3.40
CA GLY A 730 14.70 -23.68 2.83
C GLY A 730 15.48 -24.86 3.43
N LYS A 731 15.38 -25.05 4.76
CA LYS A 731 15.98 -26.21 5.45
C LYS A 731 15.37 -27.53 4.96
N VAL A 732 14.05 -27.57 4.81
CA VAL A 732 13.32 -28.75 4.30
C VAL A 732 13.73 -29.07 2.88
N LEU A 733 13.68 -28.10 1.98
CA LEU A 733 14.03 -28.30 0.57
C LEU A 733 15.49 -28.72 0.40
N ASN A 734 16.41 -28.16 1.17
CA ASN A 734 17.81 -28.60 1.19
C ASN A 734 17.96 -30.07 1.66
N TRP A 735 17.08 -30.56 2.54
CA TRP A 735 17.04 -31.98 2.90
C TRP A 735 16.46 -32.84 1.77
N VAL A 736 15.44 -32.33 1.05
CA VAL A 736 14.78 -33.03 -0.07
C VAL A 736 15.69 -33.21 -1.28
N ILE A 737 16.51 -32.20 -1.66
CA ILE A 737 17.37 -32.31 -2.86
C ILE A 737 18.37 -33.46 -2.82
N HIS A 738 18.64 -34.04 -1.64
CA HIS A 738 19.51 -35.20 -1.45
C HIS A 738 18.76 -36.55 -1.48
N ARG A 739 17.45 -36.53 -1.71
CA ARG A 739 16.55 -37.70 -1.71
C ARG A 739 15.77 -37.87 -3.01
N THR A 740 15.83 -36.88 -3.89
CA THR A 740 15.21 -36.93 -5.21
C THR A 740 16.02 -36.12 -6.22
N ASP A 741 16.10 -36.64 -7.44
CA ASP A 741 16.71 -35.95 -8.58
C ASP A 741 15.70 -35.06 -9.32
N HIS A 742 14.45 -34.98 -8.85
CA HIS A 742 13.46 -34.09 -9.43
C HIS A 742 13.91 -32.62 -9.33
N TRP A 743 13.59 -31.81 -10.34
CA TRP A 743 14.08 -30.43 -10.46
C TRP A 743 13.35 -29.44 -9.52
N LYS A 744 12.06 -29.68 -9.23
CA LYS A 744 11.21 -28.77 -8.40
C LYS A 744 11.81 -28.41 -7.03
N PRO A 745 12.30 -29.35 -6.20
CA PRO A 745 12.96 -29.02 -4.94
C PRO A 745 14.12 -28.04 -5.08
N ARG A 746 14.96 -28.21 -6.12
CA ARG A 746 16.09 -27.31 -6.41
C ARG A 746 15.60 -25.94 -6.85
N TYR A 747 14.59 -25.88 -7.71
CA TYR A 747 13.95 -24.63 -8.13
C TYR A 747 13.37 -23.85 -6.93
N TYR A 748 12.57 -24.50 -6.09
CA TYR A 748 12.00 -23.88 -4.89
C TYR A 748 13.06 -23.39 -3.91
N LEU A 749 14.12 -24.17 -3.70
CA LEU A 749 15.24 -23.75 -2.87
C LEU A 749 15.97 -22.54 -3.49
N ALA A 750 16.07 -22.47 -4.82
CA ALA A 750 16.64 -21.32 -5.52
C ALA A 750 15.82 -20.05 -5.28
N LEU A 751 14.49 -20.14 -5.33
CA LEU A 751 13.60 -19.00 -5.04
C LEU A 751 13.79 -18.47 -3.61
N ILE A 752 13.84 -19.35 -2.61
CA ILE A 752 14.11 -18.94 -1.21
C ILE A 752 15.48 -18.27 -1.08
N ASN A 753 16.51 -18.83 -1.71
CA ASN A 753 17.85 -18.24 -1.65
C ASN A 753 17.90 -16.87 -2.35
N TRP A 754 17.19 -16.70 -3.47
CA TRP A 754 17.10 -15.41 -4.14
C TRP A 754 16.38 -14.40 -3.23
N HIS A 755 15.23 -14.76 -2.67
CA HIS A 755 14.52 -13.91 -1.70
C HIS A 755 15.39 -13.52 -0.51
N GLY A 756 16.21 -14.44 0.01
CA GLY A 756 17.17 -14.21 1.09
C GLY A 756 18.46 -13.50 0.67
N ASN A 757 18.50 -12.82 -0.48
CA ASN A 757 19.68 -12.12 -1.03
C ASN A 757 20.94 -13.01 -1.20
N GLN A 758 20.75 -14.32 -1.44
CA GLN A 758 21.82 -15.29 -1.71
C GLN A 758 21.85 -15.67 -3.21
N LYS A 759 22.00 -14.66 -4.07
CA LYS A 759 21.89 -14.79 -5.54
C LYS A 759 22.84 -15.82 -6.13
N ASP A 760 24.06 -15.96 -5.60
CA ASP A 760 25.02 -16.97 -6.08
C ASP A 760 24.54 -18.41 -5.83
N LYS A 761 23.93 -18.67 -4.66
CA LYS A 761 23.34 -19.97 -4.35
C LYS A 761 22.13 -20.25 -5.23
N ALA A 762 21.26 -19.25 -5.40
CA ALA A 762 20.11 -19.35 -6.28
C ALA A 762 20.55 -19.65 -7.73
N ARG A 763 21.55 -18.92 -8.24
CA ARG A 763 22.15 -19.13 -9.57
C ARG A 763 22.66 -20.56 -9.71
N LYS A 764 23.42 -21.07 -8.75
CA LYS A 764 23.91 -22.46 -8.78
C LYS A 764 22.75 -23.45 -8.87
N LEU A 765 21.75 -23.34 -8.00
CA LEU A 765 20.60 -24.25 -7.98
C LEU A 765 19.78 -24.22 -9.28
N PHE A 766 19.64 -23.05 -9.91
CA PHE A 766 19.01 -22.89 -11.22
C PHE A 766 19.81 -23.55 -12.35
N LEU A 767 21.15 -23.49 -12.29
CA LEU A 767 22.03 -24.14 -13.26
C LEU A 767 22.03 -25.66 -13.07
N ASP A 768 22.01 -26.14 -11.82
CA ASP A 768 21.96 -27.58 -11.48
C ASP A 768 20.65 -28.26 -11.95
N CYS A 769 19.64 -27.50 -12.40
CA CYS A 769 18.43 -28.05 -13.03
C CYS A 769 18.58 -28.26 -14.55
N ASP A 770 19.66 -27.76 -15.17
CA ASP A 770 19.88 -27.80 -16.62
C ASP A 770 18.64 -27.35 -17.43
N ASP A 771 18.38 -27.94 -18.59
CA ASP A 771 17.19 -27.71 -19.40
C ASP A 771 16.15 -28.84 -19.24
N VAL A 772 16.13 -29.49 -18.06
CA VAL A 772 15.18 -30.54 -17.67
C VAL A 772 13.76 -30.01 -17.38
N PRO A 773 13.57 -28.84 -16.70
CA PRO A 773 12.22 -28.38 -16.34
C PRO A 773 11.30 -28.20 -17.56
N ASP A 774 10.07 -28.66 -17.43
CA ASP A 774 9.00 -28.53 -18.42
C ASP A 774 8.08 -27.34 -18.14
N PHE A 775 8.60 -26.33 -17.43
CA PHE A 775 7.83 -25.22 -16.88
C PHE A 775 8.39 -23.88 -17.37
N ALA A 776 7.67 -23.18 -18.26
CA ALA A 776 8.16 -21.94 -18.86
C ALA A 776 8.53 -20.82 -17.84
N PRO A 777 7.81 -20.61 -16.73
CA PRO A 777 8.21 -19.62 -15.71
C PRO A 777 9.55 -19.92 -15.03
N PHE A 778 10.00 -21.17 -14.98
CA PHE A 778 11.35 -21.51 -14.51
C PHE A 778 12.42 -20.81 -15.35
N TYR A 779 12.30 -20.88 -16.68
CA TYR A 779 13.25 -20.26 -17.59
C TYR A 779 13.14 -18.74 -17.59
N ALA A 780 11.94 -18.19 -17.49
CA ALA A 780 11.78 -16.74 -17.35
C ALA A 780 12.44 -16.21 -16.06
N ALA A 781 12.28 -16.91 -14.93
CA ALA A 781 12.95 -16.56 -13.68
C ALA A 781 14.48 -16.71 -13.78
N ARG A 782 14.96 -17.79 -14.41
CA ARG A 782 16.40 -18.01 -14.61
C ARG A 782 17.03 -16.96 -15.53
N ALA A 783 16.31 -16.53 -16.57
CA ALA A 783 16.73 -15.46 -17.47
C ALA A 783 16.88 -14.11 -16.75
N GLU A 784 16.04 -13.84 -15.74
CA GLU A 784 16.12 -12.63 -14.92
C GLU A 784 17.31 -12.66 -13.94
N LEU A 785 17.68 -13.85 -13.44
CA LEU A 785 18.79 -14.02 -12.50
C LEU A 785 20.17 -14.17 -13.18
N ILE A 786 20.22 -14.77 -14.37
CA ILE A 786 21.45 -15.22 -15.05
C ILE A 786 21.55 -14.56 -16.43
N GLU A 787 22.22 -13.41 -16.49
CA GLU A 787 22.34 -12.60 -17.71
C GLU A 787 22.93 -13.39 -18.89
N GLU A 788 23.92 -14.26 -18.65
CA GLU A 788 24.60 -15.03 -19.71
C GLU A 788 23.68 -16.04 -20.41
N ARG A 789 22.55 -16.40 -19.78
CA ARG A 789 21.55 -17.31 -20.35
C ARG A 789 20.28 -16.59 -20.79
N ARG A 790 20.16 -15.28 -20.57
CA ARG A 790 18.92 -14.51 -20.72
C ARG A 790 18.20 -14.78 -22.04
N LEU A 791 18.87 -14.62 -23.19
CA LEU A 791 18.24 -14.88 -24.49
C LEU A 791 17.86 -16.35 -24.71
N THR A 792 18.74 -17.28 -24.33
CA THR A 792 18.52 -18.73 -24.50
C THR A 792 17.32 -19.19 -23.70
N ASP A 793 17.22 -18.75 -22.44
CA ASP A 793 16.14 -19.11 -21.54
C ASP A 793 14.82 -18.44 -21.93
N LEU A 794 14.83 -17.17 -22.38
CA LEU A 794 13.64 -16.53 -22.94
C LEU A 794 13.13 -17.27 -24.18
N LYS A 795 14.03 -17.68 -25.10
CA LYS A 795 13.67 -18.52 -26.24
C LYS A 795 13.08 -19.86 -25.79
N LYS A 796 13.67 -20.51 -24.79
CA LYS A 796 13.13 -21.77 -24.23
C LYS A 796 11.74 -21.58 -23.60
N ALA A 797 11.51 -20.52 -22.84
CA ALA A 797 10.20 -20.18 -22.27
C ALA A 797 9.14 -20.03 -23.38
N THR A 798 9.45 -19.28 -24.44
CA THR A 798 8.55 -19.12 -25.61
C THR A 798 8.31 -20.41 -26.41
N GLN A 799 9.21 -21.40 -26.32
CA GLN A 799 9.02 -22.71 -26.95
C GLN A 799 8.11 -23.61 -26.11
N ILE A 800 8.26 -23.59 -24.79
CA ILE A 800 7.44 -24.40 -23.87
C ILE A 800 6.00 -23.89 -23.84
N ASP A 801 5.82 -22.57 -23.75
CA ASP A 801 4.50 -21.95 -23.77
C ASP A 801 4.46 -20.76 -24.76
N PRO A 802 4.24 -21.06 -26.06
CA PRO A 802 4.20 -20.04 -27.12
C PRO A 802 2.96 -19.15 -27.08
N ASN A 803 1.99 -19.42 -26.19
CA ASN A 803 0.75 -18.65 -26.06
C ASN A 803 0.81 -17.67 -24.87
N GLN A 804 1.83 -17.74 -24.03
CA GLN A 804 1.98 -16.79 -22.94
C GLN A 804 2.68 -15.51 -23.43
N TRP A 805 1.91 -14.42 -23.45
CA TRP A 805 2.33 -13.14 -23.98
C TRP A 805 3.48 -12.51 -23.17
N ARG A 806 3.61 -12.83 -21.87
CA ARG A 806 4.69 -12.30 -21.02
C ARG A 806 6.08 -12.70 -21.53
N TYR A 807 6.24 -13.89 -22.08
CA TYR A 807 7.53 -14.31 -22.68
C TYR A 807 7.81 -13.52 -23.96
N GLY A 808 6.77 -13.21 -24.74
CA GLY A 808 6.84 -12.25 -25.83
C GLY A 808 7.29 -10.86 -25.37
N LYS A 809 6.67 -10.32 -24.31
CA LYS A 809 7.09 -9.05 -23.70
C LYS A 809 8.56 -9.06 -23.28
N LEU A 810 9.00 -10.10 -22.56
CA LEU A 810 10.38 -10.21 -22.08
C LEU A 810 11.40 -10.29 -23.22
N ILE A 811 11.13 -11.08 -24.27
CA ILE A 811 12.08 -11.21 -25.39
C ILE A 811 12.13 -9.95 -26.27
N ILE A 812 10.99 -9.25 -26.46
CA ILE A 812 10.98 -7.97 -27.17
C ILE A 812 11.78 -6.93 -26.38
N ASN A 813 11.59 -6.83 -25.06
CA ASN A 813 12.35 -5.93 -24.21
C ASN A 813 13.86 -6.22 -24.27
N TYR A 814 14.27 -7.49 -24.21
CA TYR A 814 15.68 -7.88 -24.37
C TYR A 814 16.28 -7.33 -25.67
N PHE A 815 15.57 -7.45 -26.80
CA PHE A 815 16.06 -6.95 -28.08
C PHE A 815 16.08 -5.42 -28.17
N LEU A 816 15.13 -4.73 -27.52
CA LEU A 816 15.18 -3.26 -27.40
C LEU A 816 16.36 -2.79 -26.56
N GLU A 817 16.60 -3.42 -25.41
CA GLU A 817 17.71 -3.10 -24.49
C GLU A 817 19.08 -3.35 -25.14
N THR A 818 19.19 -4.37 -26.00
CA THR A 818 20.42 -4.71 -26.72
C THR A 818 20.57 -3.99 -28.07
N GLY A 819 19.63 -3.12 -28.42
CA GLY A 819 19.64 -2.32 -29.66
C GLY A 819 19.33 -3.11 -30.95
N ASN A 820 18.86 -4.36 -30.85
CA ASN A 820 18.47 -5.16 -32.01
C ASN A 820 17.00 -4.95 -32.37
N THR A 821 16.71 -3.77 -32.93
CA THR A 821 15.33 -3.32 -33.22
C THR A 821 14.61 -4.21 -34.24
N ASN A 822 15.32 -4.77 -35.23
CA ASN A 822 14.76 -5.67 -36.23
C ASN A 822 14.13 -6.93 -35.59
N GLU A 823 14.85 -7.56 -34.65
CA GLU A 823 14.32 -8.70 -33.89
C GLU A 823 13.16 -8.25 -32.99
N ALA A 824 13.26 -7.11 -32.31
CA ALA A 824 12.18 -6.57 -31.49
C ALA A 824 10.88 -6.38 -32.30
N VAL A 825 10.99 -5.89 -33.54
CA VAL A 825 9.87 -5.75 -34.49
C VAL A 825 9.31 -7.11 -34.90
N ALA A 826 10.16 -8.08 -35.25
CA ALA A 826 9.73 -9.42 -35.66
C ALA A 826 8.95 -10.13 -34.54
N TRP A 827 9.47 -10.12 -33.32
CA TRP A 827 8.80 -10.68 -32.15
C TRP A 827 7.55 -9.89 -31.74
N GLY A 828 7.61 -8.56 -31.83
CA GLY A 828 6.45 -7.68 -31.60
C GLY A 828 5.30 -7.98 -32.55
N GLN A 829 5.59 -8.15 -33.84
CA GLN A 829 4.60 -8.52 -34.85
C GLN A 829 4.00 -9.91 -34.57
N LEU A 830 4.85 -10.89 -34.25
CA LEU A 830 4.42 -12.25 -33.92
C LEU A 830 3.45 -12.28 -32.75
N TYR A 831 3.81 -11.65 -31.62
CA TYR A 831 2.99 -11.68 -30.41
C TYR A 831 1.79 -10.73 -30.49
N SER A 832 1.88 -9.59 -31.18
CA SER A 832 0.73 -8.72 -31.42
C SER A 832 -0.34 -9.43 -32.26
N LYS A 833 0.07 -10.23 -33.26
CA LYS A 833 -0.85 -11.06 -34.04
C LYS A 833 -1.50 -12.17 -33.20
N LYS A 834 -0.75 -12.80 -32.28
CA LYS A 834 -1.27 -13.84 -31.37
C LYS A 834 -2.21 -13.26 -30.30
N HIS A 835 -1.94 -12.05 -29.81
CA HIS A 835 -2.69 -11.40 -28.73
C HIS A 835 -3.21 -10.01 -29.14
N PRO A 836 -4.10 -9.92 -30.14
CA PRO A 836 -4.53 -8.63 -30.69
C PRO A 836 -5.30 -7.75 -29.69
N ALA A 837 -5.85 -8.33 -28.62
CA ALA A 837 -6.52 -7.60 -27.55
C ALA A 837 -5.56 -7.13 -26.43
N ASN A 838 -4.30 -7.60 -26.40
CA ASN A 838 -3.34 -7.24 -25.38
C ASN A 838 -2.64 -5.92 -25.76
N TYR A 839 -3.11 -4.82 -25.16
CA TYR A 839 -2.57 -3.50 -25.44
C TYR A 839 -1.10 -3.34 -25.01
N MET A 840 -0.63 -4.09 -24.00
CA MET A 840 0.77 -4.01 -23.57
C MET A 840 1.71 -4.51 -24.66
N ILE A 841 1.35 -5.60 -25.34
CA ILE A 841 2.09 -6.10 -26.50
C ILE A 841 1.96 -5.15 -27.69
N SER A 842 0.78 -4.60 -27.96
CA SER A 842 0.58 -3.63 -29.05
C SER A 842 1.39 -2.35 -28.84
N MET A 843 1.45 -1.83 -27.61
CA MET A 843 2.30 -0.69 -27.24
C MET A 843 3.78 -1.02 -27.42
N LEU A 844 4.21 -2.18 -26.93
CA LEU A 844 5.60 -2.60 -27.04
C LEU A 844 6.03 -2.82 -28.49
N TYR A 845 5.14 -3.36 -29.33
CA TYR A 845 5.37 -3.46 -30.77
C TYR A 845 5.45 -2.07 -31.44
N ALA A 846 4.61 -1.12 -31.05
CA ALA A 846 4.71 0.26 -31.53
C ALA A 846 6.04 0.93 -31.11
N LYS A 847 6.53 0.66 -29.90
CA LYS A 847 7.84 1.11 -29.42
C LYS A 847 8.98 0.51 -30.27
N ALA A 848 8.93 -0.79 -30.55
CA ALA A 848 9.90 -1.45 -31.42
C ALA A 848 9.90 -0.87 -32.84
N LEU A 849 8.72 -0.68 -33.44
CA LEU A 849 8.58 -0.02 -34.75
C LEU A 849 9.16 1.39 -34.74
N LEU A 850 8.92 2.17 -33.69
CA LEU A 850 9.44 3.52 -33.56
C LEU A 850 10.97 3.53 -33.52
N TYR A 851 11.57 2.65 -32.71
CA TYR A 851 13.03 2.56 -32.54
C TYR A 851 13.71 2.01 -33.80
N ASP A 852 13.02 1.16 -34.55
CA ASP A 852 13.46 0.67 -35.87
C ASP A 852 13.29 1.71 -37.00
N GLY A 853 12.67 2.86 -36.72
CA GLY A 853 12.44 3.93 -37.69
C GLY A 853 11.13 3.84 -38.48
N GLN A 854 10.27 2.86 -38.19
CA GLN A 854 8.95 2.65 -38.81
C GLN A 854 7.85 3.47 -38.11
N MET A 855 8.05 4.80 -38.02
CA MET A 855 7.23 5.69 -37.19
C MET A 855 5.76 5.80 -37.66
N GLU A 856 5.49 5.65 -38.96
CA GLU A 856 4.12 5.66 -39.50
C GLU A 856 3.31 4.48 -38.95
N SER A 857 3.86 3.27 -39.02
CA SER A 857 3.25 2.05 -38.46
C SER A 857 3.04 2.17 -36.95
N ALA A 858 4.04 2.69 -36.22
CA ALA A 858 3.93 2.93 -34.78
C ALA A 858 2.76 3.86 -34.43
N SER A 859 2.67 5.01 -35.11
CA SER A 859 1.61 5.99 -34.88
C SER A 859 0.21 5.43 -35.16
N LYS A 860 0.07 4.59 -36.20
CA LYS A 860 -1.21 3.94 -36.56
C LYS A 860 -1.68 2.96 -35.48
N ILE A 861 -0.77 2.17 -34.91
CA ILE A 861 -1.08 1.25 -33.81
C ILE A 861 -1.52 2.04 -32.57
N LEU A 862 -0.78 3.09 -32.21
CA LEU A 862 -1.09 3.92 -31.04
C LEU A 862 -2.41 4.69 -31.20
N SER A 863 -2.73 5.16 -32.41
CA SER A 863 -4.01 5.82 -32.71
C SER A 863 -5.23 4.89 -32.62
N SER A 864 -5.06 3.57 -32.73
CA SER A 864 -6.17 2.61 -32.81
C SER A 864 -6.28 1.68 -31.59
N THR A 865 -5.22 1.53 -30.82
CA THR A 865 -5.19 0.67 -29.63
C THR A 865 -5.92 1.36 -28.47
N LYS A 866 -6.87 0.64 -27.85
CA LYS A 866 -7.48 1.08 -26.58
C LYS A 866 -6.63 0.60 -25.41
N ILE A 867 -6.05 1.55 -24.70
CA ILE A 867 -5.12 1.30 -23.58
C ILE A 867 -5.88 1.49 -22.27
N LEU A 868 -5.75 0.52 -21.36
CA LEU A 868 -6.19 0.65 -19.98
C LEU A 868 -4.96 0.98 -19.13
N PRO A 869 -4.83 2.21 -18.63
CA PRO A 869 -3.63 2.64 -17.93
C PRO A 869 -3.57 2.04 -16.52
N TYR A 870 -2.35 1.88 -16.01
CA TYR A 870 -2.10 1.81 -14.58
C TYR A 870 -1.98 3.23 -13.99
N GLU A 871 -2.05 3.36 -12.66
CA GLU A 871 -1.93 4.66 -11.99
C GLU A 871 -0.64 5.39 -12.37
N GLY A 872 -0.77 6.62 -12.88
CA GLY A 872 0.39 7.44 -13.28
C GLY A 872 1.04 7.08 -14.62
N ALA A 873 0.45 6.17 -15.42
CA ALA A 873 0.99 5.81 -16.74
C ALA A 873 1.07 7.01 -17.69
N THR A 874 2.22 7.19 -18.37
CA THR A 874 2.45 8.27 -19.36
C THR A 874 3.06 7.77 -20.68
N GLU A 875 3.60 6.54 -20.72
CA GLU A 875 4.40 6.04 -21.85
C GLU A 875 3.63 6.04 -23.18
N SER A 876 2.37 5.62 -23.18
CA SER A 876 1.54 5.57 -24.40
C SER A 876 1.41 6.93 -25.09
N ARG A 877 1.24 8.00 -24.30
CA ARG A 877 1.20 9.39 -24.80
C ARG A 877 2.55 9.86 -25.29
N SER A 878 3.63 9.47 -24.61
CA SER A 878 5.01 9.77 -25.00
C SER A 878 5.36 9.14 -26.36
N LEU A 879 5.10 7.84 -26.53
CA LEU A 879 5.31 7.12 -27.80
C LEU A 879 4.46 7.71 -28.93
N TYR A 880 3.21 8.06 -28.64
CA TYR A 880 2.33 8.70 -29.63
C TYR A 880 2.89 10.04 -30.09
N ARG A 881 3.34 10.88 -29.14
CA ARG A 881 3.99 12.17 -29.42
C ARG A 881 5.21 11.98 -30.31
N GLU A 882 6.12 11.12 -29.85
CA GLU A 882 7.41 10.88 -30.49
C GLU A 882 7.24 10.36 -31.92
N SER A 883 6.31 9.41 -32.13
CA SER A 883 6.06 8.85 -33.46
C SER A 883 5.59 9.89 -34.48
N TRP A 884 4.79 10.88 -34.10
CA TRP A 884 4.34 11.95 -34.99
C TRP A 884 5.43 13.02 -35.19
N LEU A 885 6.18 13.36 -34.14
CA LEU A 885 7.27 14.33 -34.27
C LEU A 885 8.41 13.79 -35.14
N MET A 886 8.78 12.52 -35.00
CA MET A 886 9.78 11.89 -35.87
C MET A 886 9.34 11.89 -37.35
N GLN A 887 8.05 11.60 -37.64
CA GLN A 887 7.51 11.75 -39.01
C GLN A 887 7.58 13.20 -39.52
N SER A 888 7.36 14.18 -38.63
CA SER A 888 7.47 15.59 -38.98
C SER A 888 8.91 15.98 -39.33
N VAL A 889 9.92 15.43 -38.62
CA VAL A 889 11.34 15.62 -38.91
C VAL A 889 11.68 15.08 -40.31
N VAL A 890 11.21 13.87 -40.64
CA VAL A 890 11.37 13.30 -41.99
C VAL A 890 10.72 14.19 -43.05
N SER A 891 9.54 14.76 -42.77
CA SER A 891 8.86 15.67 -43.68
C SER A 891 9.61 17.00 -43.84
N ILE A 892 10.19 17.56 -42.78
CA ILE A 892 11.03 18.77 -42.81
C ILE A 892 12.27 18.52 -43.67
N LYS A 893 12.98 17.41 -43.46
CA LYS A 893 14.15 17.00 -44.24
C LYS A 893 13.83 16.83 -45.73
N ASN A 894 12.62 16.36 -46.04
CA ASN A 894 12.09 16.23 -47.39
C ASN A 894 11.41 17.51 -47.94
N LYS A 895 11.56 18.65 -47.25
CA LYS A 895 10.97 19.96 -47.63
C LYS A 895 9.44 19.99 -47.75
N LYS A 896 8.74 19.06 -47.07
CA LYS A 896 7.27 18.95 -47.02
C LYS A 896 6.71 19.66 -45.78
N TYR A 897 6.95 20.96 -45.67
CA TYR A 897 6.67 21.74 -44.45
C TYR A 897 5.19 21.77 -44.03
N LYS A 898 4.24 21.85 -44.98
CA LYS A 898 2.80 21.79 -44.66
C LYS A 898 2.37 20.44 -44.07
N GLN A 899 2.99 19.36 -44.54
CA GLN A 899 2.76 18.01 -44.00
C GLN A 899 3.37 17.89 -42.60
N ALA A 900 4.58 18.41 -42.39
CA ALA A 900 5.22 18.47 -41.08
C ALA A 900 4.36 19.21 -40.05
N LEU A 901 3.83 20.39 -40.39
CA LEU A 901 2.91 21.14 -39.52
C LEU A 901 1.65 20.33 -39.16
N THR A 902 1.13 19.53 -40.09
CA THR A 902 -0.02 18.65 -39.82
C THR A 902 0.34 17.53 -38.83
N MET A 903 1.54 16.96 -38.94
CA MET A 903 2.03 15.93 -38.01
C MET A 903 2.31 16.49 -36.63
N ILE A 904 2.90 17.68 -36.52
CA ILE A 904 3.11 18.36 -35.23
C ILE A 904 1.77 18.64 -34.55
N LYS A 905 0.76 19.10 -35.30
CA LYS A 905 -0.60 19.26 -34.77
C LYS A 905 -1.18 17.95 -34.22
N LYS A 906 -0.89 16.80 -34.84
CA LYS A 906 -1.31 15.49 -34.31
C LYS A 906 -0.55 15.11 -33.03
N ALA A 907 0.76 15.35 -32.97
CA ALA A 907 1.58 15.11 -31.77
C ALA A 907 1.07 15.84 -30.53
N ARG A 908 0.42 17.00 -30.69
CA ARG A 908 -0.17 17.81 -29.60
C ARG A 908 -1.49 17.26 -29.05
N GLN A 909 -2.11 16.29 -29.72
CA GLN A 909 -3.38 15.73 -29.28
C GLN A 909 -3.19 14.79 -28.09
N TRP A 910 -4.25 14.67 -27.29
CA TRP A 910 -4.35 13.74 -26.16
C TRP A 910 -5.56 12.81 -26.36
N PRO A 911 -5.49 11.84 -27.30
CA PRO A 911 -6.61 10.92 -27.53
C PRO A 911 -6.96 10.07 -26.29
N ASP A 912 -8.24 10.00 -25.94
CA ASP A 912 -8.76 9.20 -24.80
C ASP A 912 -8.30 7.73 -24.87
N ASN A 913 -8.12 7.16 -26.08
CA ASN A 913 -7.72 5.76 -26.26
C ASN A 913 -6.31 5.46 -25.73
N LEU A 914 -5.47 6.46 -25.50
CA LEU A 914 -4.13 6.29 -24.94
C LEU A 914 -4.15 6.03 -23.43
N GLY A 915 -5.27 6.23 -22.76
CA GLY A 915 -5.38 6.09 -21.31
C GLY A 915 -4.68 7.20 -20.52
N VAL A 916 -4.26 8.28 -21.17
CA VAL A 916 -3.59 9.42 -20.52
C VAL A 916 -4.35 10.70 -20.86
N GLY A 917 -4.91 11.35 -19.84
CA GLY A 917 -5.65 12.58 -20.01
C GLY A 917 -4.74 13.81 -20.11
N LYS A 918 -5.24 14.88 -20.75
CA LYS A 918 -4.52 16.14 -20.94
C LYS A 918 -4.33 16.94 -19.62
N PRO A 919 -3.09 17.36 -19.27
CA PRO A 919 -2.83 18.33 -18.19
C PRO A 919 -3.42 19.71 -18.47
N TYR A 920 -3.22 20.67 -17.55
CA TYR A 920 -3.51 22.08 -17.85
C TYR A 920 -2.52 22.59 -18.91
N ASP A 921 -2.94 23.53 -19.76
CA ASP A 921 -2.09 24.06 -20.84
C ASP A 921 -0.77 24.66 -20.32
N ALA A 922 -0.78 25.26 -19.12
CA ALA A 922 0.42 25.79 -18.48
C ALA A 922 1.43 24.71 -18.03
N ASP A 923 0.97 23.47 -17.88
CA ASP A 923 1.79 22.33 -17.42
C ASP A 923 2.30 21.47 -18.60
N ILE A 924 1.97 21.82 -19.85
CA ILE A 924 2.42 21.10 -21.05
C ILE A 924 3.70 21.72 -21.58
N ASP A 925 4.76 20.94 -21.65
CA ASP A 925 5.99 21.35 -22.33
C ASP A 925 5.91 21.07 -23.83
N ASP A 926 5.82 22.15 -24.60
CA ASP A 926 5.67 22.12 -26.05
C ASP A 926 6.89 22.69 -26.79
N ARG A 927 8.04 22.80 -26.12
CA ARG A 927 9.21 23.50 -26.69
C ARG A 927 9.74 22.82 -27.94
N VAL A 928 9.75 21.49 -28.00
CA VAL A 928 10.19 20.74 -29.20
C VAL A 928 9.21 20.92 -30.35
N GLU A 929 7.91 20.85 -30.11
CA GLU A 929 6.87 21.13 -31.11
C GLU A 929 7.02 22.54 -31.68
N ASN A 930 7.13 23.53 -30.80
CA ASN A 930 7.31 24.93 -31.19
C ASN A 930 8.60 25.12 -31.99
N TYR A 931 9.67 24.41 -31.62
CA TYR A 931 10.93 24.46 -32.35
C TYR A 931 10.76 23.93 -33.78
N LEU A 932 10.14 22.76 -33.95
CA LEU A 932 9.87 22.15 -35.25
C LEU A 932 8.93 23.01 -36.12
N GLU A 933 7.89 23.62 -35.53
CA GLU A 933 7.02 24.57 -36.22
C GLU A 933 7.79 25.79 -36.71
N SER A 934 8.69 26.34 -35.87
CA SER A 934 9.52 27.49 -36.26
C SER A 934 10.39 27.17 -37.48
N LEU A 935 10.97 25.98 -37.56
CA LEU A 935 11.75 25.53 -38.74
C LEU A 935 10.88 25.49 -40.00
N CYS A 936 9.63 24.99 -39.89
CA CYS A 936 8.70 24.97 -41.00
C CYS A 936 8.30 26.39 -41.45
N TYR A 937 8.03 27.29 -40.51
CA TYR A 937 7.58 28.66 -40.83
C TYR A 937 8.67 29.50 -41.48
N ILE A 938 9.94 29.33 -41.09
CA ILE A 938 11.08 29.98 -41.74
C ILE A 938 11.12 29.62 -43.23
N GLU A 939 11.03 28.33 -43.54
CA GLU A 939 11.07 27.84 -44.94
C GLU A 939 9.81 28.23 -45.73
N LEU A 940 8.67 28.37 -45.05
CA LEU A 940 7.43 28.91 -45.63
C LEU A 940 7.41 30.45 -45.71
N LYS A 941 8.51 31.13 -45.37
CA LYS A 941 8.66 32.60 -45.37
C LYS A 941 7.67 33.33 -44.45
N ASN A 942 7.19 32.67 -43.40
CA ASN A 942 6.34 33.26 -42.38
C ASN A 942 7.16 33.57 -41.11
N VAL A 943 8.00 34.61 -41.21
CA VAL A 943 8.94 35.00 -40.13
C VAL A 943 8.21 35.34 -38.83
N ILE A 944 7.07 36.03 -38.92
CA ILE A 944 6.27 36.42 -37.74
C ILE A 944 5.82 35.18 -36.95
N ALA A 945 5.36 34.13 -37.64
CA ALA A 945 4.95 32.89 -36.97
C ALA A 945 6.14 32.16 -36.33
N ALA A 946 7.30 32.15 -36.99
CA ALA A 946 8.52 31.55 -36.44
C ALA A 946 9.00 32.27 -35.17
N GLU A 947 9.06 33.59 -35.20
CA GLU A 947 9.45 34.41 -34.04
C GLU A 947 8.47 34.27 -32.87
N THR A 948 7.18 34.13 -33.17
CA THR A 948 6.16 33.83 -32.14
C THR A 948 6.47 32.52 -31.43
N LYS A 949 6.83 31.46 -32.18
CA LYS A 949 7.21 30.17 -31.59
C LYS A 949 8.50 30.22 -30.79
N TRP A 950 9.48 31.00 -31.23
CA TRP A 950 10.70 31.23 -30.44
C TRP A 950 10.40 31.92 -29.12
N LYS A 951 9.51 32.91 -29.12
CA LYS A 951 9.07 33.57 -27.89
C LYS A 951 8.37 32.60 -26.94
N GLU A 952 7.44 31.78 -27.44
CA GLU A 952 6.77 30.75 -26.64
C GLU A 952 7.77 29.76 -25.99
N ILE A 953 8.86 29.41 -26.69
CA ILE A 953 9.91 28.53 -26.15
C ILE A 953 10.68 29.20 -25.00
N ILE A 954 11.05 30.48 -25.16
CA ILE A 954 11.84 31.22 -24.17
C ILE A 954 11.01 31.59 -22.94
N ASP A 955 9.73 31.92 -23.14
CA ASP A 955 8.84 32.34 -22.05
C ASP A 955 8.41 31.16 -21.16
N PHE A 956 8.51 29.92 -21.66
CA PHE A 956 8.18 28.72 -20.89
C PHE A 956 9.23 28.43 -19.81
N LYS A 957 8.81 28.49 -18.54
CA LYS A 957 9.66 28.22 -17.38
C LYS A 957 9.62 26.73 -17.03
N ALA A 958 10.46 25.94 -17.69
CA ALA A 958 10.52 24.50 -17.46
C ALA A 958 11.21 24.10 -16.15
N GLN A 959 10.91 22.88 -15.71
CA GLN A 959 11.60 22.18 -14.61
C GLN A 959 12.51 21.03 -15.10
N ASP A 960 12.51 20.68 -16.40
CA ASP A 960 13.36 19.63 -16.98
C ASP A 960 14.69 20.17 -17.54
N GLY A 961 15.70 19.29 -17.57
CA GLY A 961 17.06 19.60 -18.02
C GLY A 961 17.17 19.77 -19.54
N PHE A 962 16.66 18.83 -20.34
CA PHE A 962 16.91 18.81 -21.79
C PHE A 962 16.29 19.98 -22.54
N GLY A 963 15.12 20.49 -22.15
CA GLY A 963 14.56 21.61 -22.90
C GLY A 963 15.34 22.91 -22.72
N GLN A 964 16.25 23.02 -21.74
CA GLN A 964 17.23 24.11 -21.69
C GLN A 964 18.09 24.17 -22.95
N PHE A 965 18.41 23.02 -23.55
CA PHE A 965 19.09 22.94 -24.84
C PHE A 965 18.24 23.54 -25.97
N VAL A 966 16.95 23.25 -26.01
CA VAL A 966 16.03 23.80 -27.01
C VAL A 966 15.96 25.33 -26.89
N VAL A 967 15.87 25.85 -25.67
CA VAL A 967 15.92 27.31 -25.39
C VAL A 967 17.24 27.91 -25.85
N ALA A 968 18.38 27.29 -25.53
CA ALA A 968 19.69 27.76 -25.96
C ALA A 968 19.80 27.84 -27.49
N VAL A 969 19.40 26.77 -28.20
CA VAL A 969 19.40 26.72 -29.68
C VAL A 969 18.55 27.85 -30.28
N VAL A 970 17.39 28.14 -29.72
CA VAL A 970 16.53 29.25 -30.15
C VAL A 970 17.19 30.60 -29.88
N LEU A 971 17.79 30.81 -28.70
CA LEU A 971 18.54 32.04 -28.38
C LEU A 971 19.67 32.29 -29.38
N LYS A 972 20.40 31.24 -29.78
CA LYS A 972 21.43 31.32 -30.83
C LYS A 972 20.84 31.74 -32.18
N LYS A 973 19.69 31.20 -32.58
CA LYS A 973 18.98 31.61 -33.81
C LYS A 973 18.50 33.06 -33.77
N MET A 974 18.20 33.60 -32.59
CA MET A 974 17.84 35.01 -32.37
C MET A 974 19.06 35.95 -32.25
N GLY A 975 20.28 35.47 -32.45
CA GLY A 975 21.50 36.25 -32.32
C GLY A 975 21.96 36.48 -30.87
N LYS A 976 21.40 35.75 -29.89
CA LYS A 976 21.71 35.85 -28.46
C LYS A 976 22.52 34.64 -27.97
N SER A 977 23.58 34.26 -28.70
CA SER A 977 24.35 33.05 -28.43
C SER A 977 24.96 33.03 -27.01
N ASP A 978 25.40 34.17 -26.50
CA ASP A 978 26.01 34.28 -25.16
C ASP A 978 25.03 33.86 -24.05
N MET A 979 23.75 34.24 -24.18
CA MET A 979 22.71 33.85 -23.22
C MET A 979 22.47 32.33 -23.23
N GLY A 980 22.52 31.70 -24.41
CA GLY A 980 22.42 30.24 -24.54
C GLY A 980 23.61 29.52 -23.90
N SER A 981 24.82 30.03 -24.08
CA SER A 981 26.03 29.47 -23.45
C SER A 981 25.98 29.55 -21.92
N VAL A 982 25.49 30.67 -21.36
CA VAL A 982 25.29 30.83 -19.91
C VAL A 982 24.28 29.81 -19.39
N LEU A 983 23.14 29.66 -20.06
CA LEU A 983 22.08 28.74 -19.67
C LEU A 983 22.57 27.29 -19.57
N LEU A 984 23.27 26.80 -20.59
CA LEU A 984 23.86 25.45 -20.60
C LEU A 984 25.01 25.30 -19.59
N GLY A 985 25.75 26.38 -19.33
CA GLY A 985 26.77 26.43 -18.29
C GLY A 985 26.18 26.27 -16.89
N ASP A 986 25.04 26.89 -16.61
CA ASP A 986 24.36 26.77 -15.32
C ASP A 986 23.71 25.39 -15.14
N TRP A 987 23.09 24.83 -16.19
CA TRP A 987 22.61 23.43 -16.17
C TRP A 987 23.76 22.47 -15.86
N SER A 988 24.92 22.66 -16.48
CA SER A 988 26.13 21.85 -16.23
C SER A 988 26.71 21.98 -14.81
N LYS A 989 26.49 23.09 -14.10
CA LYS A 989 26.94 23.22 -12.71
C LYS A 989 26.02 22.46 -11.75
N ASN A 990 24.73 22.44 -12.05
CA ASN A 990 23.74 21.74 -11.24
C ASN A 990 23.81 20.23 -11.46
N GLU A 991 24.15 19.79 -12.68
CA GLU A 991 24.20 18.37 -13.07
C GLU A 991 25.54 18.02 -13.77
N PRO A 992 26.69 18.12 -13.07
CA PRO A 992 28.01 18.06 -13.69
C PRO A 992 28.39 16.70 -14.27
N ASN A 993 27.69 15.63 -13.88
CA ASN A 993 27.96 14.26 -14.33
C ASN A 993 26.98 13.75 -15.39
N GLU A 994 26.08 14.60 -15.90
CA GLU A 994 25.09 14.16 -16.88
C GLU A 994 25.68 14.12 -18.30
N ARG A 995 25.68 12.94 -18.92
CA ARG A 995 26.14 12.74 -20.31
C ARG A 995 25.36 13.59 -21.32
N LEU A 996 24.07 13.81 -21.05
CA LEU A 996 23.19 14.60 -21.90
C LEU A 996 23.56 16.09 -21.93
N VAL A 997 23.94 16.67 -20.78
CA VAL A 997 24.44 18.06 -20.70
C VAL A 997 25.66 18.24 -21.58
N LYS A 998 26.62 17.31 -21.48
CA LYS A 998 27.86 17.37 -22.27
C LYS A 998 27.56 17.34 -23.77
N TRP A 999 26.74 16.38 -24.20
CA TRP A 999 26.29 16.31 -25.59
C TRP A 999 25.59 17.59 -26.03
N SER A 1000 24.71 18.14 -25.18
CA SER A 1000 23.95 19.37 -25.48
C SER A 1000 24.85 20.58 -25.69
N ARG A 1001 25.93 20.71 -24.91
CA ARG A 1001 26.93 21.79 -25.10
C ARG A 1001 27.70 21.64 -26.40
N GLU A 1002 28.19 20.43 -26.69
CA GLU A 1002 28.93 20.16 -27.93
C GLU A 1002 28.04 20.37 -29.16
N ALA A 1003 26.79 19.89 -29.12
CA ALA A 1003 25.80 20.09 -30.16
C ALA A 1003 25.45 21.58 -30.34
N PHE A 1004 25.37 22.36 -29.26
CA PHE A 1004 25.15 23.81 -29.32
C PHE A 1004 26.27 24.52 -30.06
N ASP A 1005 27.52 24.09 -29.88
CA ASP A 1005 28.71 24.59 -30.58
C ASP A 1005 28.87 24.04 -32.01
N GLY A 1006 27.92 23.22 -32.48
CA GLY A 1006 27.91 22.64 -33.82
C GLY A 1006 28.63 21.31 -33.96
N LYS A 1007 29.06 20.69 -32.85
CA LYS A 1007 29.66 19.35 -32.81
C LYS A 1007 28.59 18.34 -32.37
N VAL A 1008 27.82 17.84 -33.32
CA VAL A 1008 26.75 16.87 -33.06
C VAL A 1008 27.32 15.45 -33.15
N ASP A 1009 27.40 14.76 -32.02
CA ASP A 1009 27.67 13.33 -31.98
C ASP A 1009 26.38 12.56 -32.36
N THR A 1010 26.37 12.00 -33.56
CA THR A 1010 25.24 11.24 -34.11
C THR A 1010 25.19 9.81 -33.59
N ASP A 1011 26.24 9.33 -32.92
CA ASP A 1011 26.31 7.97 -32.37
C ASP A 1011 25.96 7.96 -30.87
N PHE A 1012 25.94 9.13 -30.21
CA PHE A 1012 25.49 9.27 -28.83
C PHE A 1012 24.02 8.85 -28.66
N ASP A 1013 23.77 7.82 -27.86
CA ASP A 1013 22.43 7.36 -27.53
C ASP A 1013 22.03 7.72 -26.09
N TYR A 1014 20.76 8.08 -25.92
CA TYR A 1014 20.16 8.48 -24.66
C TYR A 1014 18.65 8.25 -24.70
N ASP A 1015 18.11 7.57 -23.68
CA ASP A 1015 16.69 7.21 -23.64
C ASP A 1015 15.81 8.38 -23.21
N HIS A 1016 15.70 9.40 -24.08
CA HIS A 1016 14.81 10.53 -23.87
C HIS A 1016 14.15 10.93 -25.21
N PRO A 1017 12.80 11.01 -25.28
CA PRO A 1017 12.08 11.22 -26.54
C PRO A 1017 12.46 12.56 -27.19
N ASP A 1018 12.49 13.66 -26.44
CA ASP A 1018 12.87 14.98 -26.99
C ASP A 1018 14.31 15.00 -27.52
N PHE A 1019 15.24 14.32 -26.85
CA PHE A 1019 16.60 14.18 -27.31
C PHE A 1019 16.65 13.46 -28.66
N ARG A 1020 15.98 12.31 -28.79
CA ARG A 1020 15.95 11.56 -30.06
C ARG A 1020 15.37 12.38 -31.20
N ILE A 1021 14.28 13.12 -30.94
CA ILE A 1021 13.66 14.02 -31.94
C ILE A 1021 14.64 15.11 -32.37
N ILE A 1022 15.26 15.82 -31.42
CA ILE A 1022 16.17 16.93 -31.74
C ILE A 1022 17.46 16.42 -32.39
N LYS A 1023 18.01 15.29 -31.93
CA LYS A 1023 19.15 14.62 -32.58
C LYS A 1023 18.81 14.29 -34.03
N ALA A 1024 17.62 13.77 -34.32
CA ALA A 1024 17.18 13.46 -35.68
C ALA A 1024 17.06 14.73 -36.56
N VAL A 1025 16.71 15.88 -35.98
CA VAL A 1025 16.71 17.19 -36.68
C VAL A 1025 18.13 17.63 -37.02
N LEU A 1026 19.07 17.49 -36.07
CA LEU A 1026 20.45 17.97 -36.21
C LEU A 1026 21.33 17.04 -37.06
N SER A 1027 20.98 15.76 -37.15
CA SER A 1027 21.75 14.78 -37.92
C SER A 1027 21.62 15.06 -39.43
N PRO A 1028 22.72 15.00 -40.21
CA PRO A 1028 22.66 15.09 -41.67
C PRO A 1028 21.77 13.99 -42.27
N ASN A 1029 21.29 14.22 -43.50
CA ASN A 1029 20.46 13.26 -44.23
C ASN A 1029 21.24 12.03 -44.66
#